data_AF-M7SSM6-F1
#
_entry.id   AF-M7SSM6-F1
#
_cell.length_a   1.000
_cell.length_b   1.000
_cell.length_c   1.000
_cell.angle_alpha   90.00
_cell.angle_beta   90.00
_cell.angle_gamma   90.00
#
_symmetry.space_group_name_H-M   'P 1'
#
loop_
_entity.id
_entity.type
_entity.pdbx_description
1 polymer ?
#
loop_
_entity_poly.entity_id
_entity_poly.type
_entity_poly.pdbx_seq_one_letter_code
_entity_poly.pdbx_strand_id
1 'polypeptide(L)'
;MVRNTKDVVHFSNNLVVWKSDNLNEYEDNTDATVIGSFYPVAIDVASSSLTSQAMDVNIDIADQMLGVPFFLCGGNDVADNVASSDSSEPIIFYTSGVQRIRVTVSPPWASNDTPWAVVGNINWRLKIAPTNQIIGINSTRLELYAIIRSLPLFYKNVVGVKLLRRFVVPLRDTSNSWVNHCCQQTFADFLFLYDSYNGAAGYASSYAGGSFKLASYLNDIGTKAMLNCYDQAAIMQICLGLSPSTKGAGYVFMSKFGWIVTTALVGRGQSNNPFYLNSNFNRSIICDNNASNRSDFGNHAFISLQPHSQGMIVDSCSGPRVGDLDLQGYVNASIQTINDTILYRSTSTTPGAASDTDFNLSGVTDLNGTTVTTQVNMTAISRTTMAGRSLPLPGAPPYLEGVQRMIELATAPAPVVAERRSNAALAEFFDNDTIPNLGFAVEDVSVIASHDGTDAEWVLGSSDSNDGIVVKVFIAAGGTAEAIAAFANHLGTYSHALDSVFQAPSNHRGLRGQLNLESVGAGHGHEERNLILLWVYGNIFVRLAHRLGGPHRNGRRIHDLADELHEYISKGAKPIDSNEVTVPKIRRISGPEGPVAVGETFIVHVSLEGKSYTTVDCKVGNVVLMEHNQAEGYFKFYGANPGSDIISFHFAHDRTLNPAFRELEIRVTET
;
A
#
# COMPACT_ATOMS: atom_id res chain seq x y z
N MET A 1 4.28 5.73 24.60
CA MET A 1 3.17 5.70 23.62
C MET A 1 3.22 6.93 22.74
N VAL A 2 3.23 6.74 21.42
CA VAL A 2 3.14 7.82 20.44
C VAL A 2 1.67 8.15 20.15
N ARG A 3 1.29 9.43 20.23
CA ARG A 3 -0.07 9.90 19.89
C ARG A 3 -0.01 11.00 18.83
N ASN A 4 -0.84 10.87 17.79
CA ASN A 4 -1.17 12.00 16.92
C ASN A 4 -1.98 13.01 17.74
N THR A 5 -1.68 14.31 17.61
CA THR A 5 -2.39 15.38 18.31
C THR A 5 -3.82 15.43 17.75
N LYS A 6 -4.78 14.93 18.52
CA LYS A 6 -6.20 14.87 18.14
C LYS A 6 -6.84 16.23 17.86
N ASP A 7 -6.11 17.33 18.08
CA ASP A 7 -6.49 18.69 17.73
C ASP A 7 -5.26 19.43 17.16
N VAL A 8 -5.40 19.84 15.90
CA VAL A 8 -4.50 20.72 15.15
C VAL A 8 -3.08 20.17 14.96
N VAL A 9 -2.89 19.33 13.95
CA VAL A 9 -1.55 19.11 13.40
C VAL A 9 -1.08 20.44 12.79
N HIS A 10 -0.20 21.14 13.49
CA HIS A 10 0.36 22.41 13.05
C HIS A 10 1.47 22.19 12.01
N PHE A 11 1.11 21.88 10.77
CA PHE A 11 2.08 22.10 9.69
C PHE A 11 2.22 23.59 9.48
N SER A 12 3.46 24.08 9.39
CA SER A 12 3.73 25.50 9.15
C SER A 12 3.15 26.01 7.81
N ASN A 13 2.81 25.09 6.89
CA ASN A 13 2.27 25.35 5.56
C ASN A 13 0.95 24.60 5.27
N ASN A 14 0.10 24.38 6.29
CA ASN A 14 -1.19 23.71 6.14
C ASN A 14 -2.02 24.28 4.97
N LEU A 15 -2.19 23.48 3.91
CA LEU A 15 -3.20 23.72 2.89
C LEU A 15 -4.46 23.00 3.36
N VAL A 16 -5.31 23.69 4.13
CA VAL A 16 -6.66 23.15 4.39
C VAL A 16 -7.44 23.28 3.09
N VAL A 17 -7.44 22.20 2.30
CA VAL A 17 -8.06 22.14 0.97
C VAL A 17 -9.24 21.18 0.95
N TRP A 18 -9.84 20.85 2.08
CA TRP A 18 -11.07 20.06 2.10
C TRP A 18 -12.20 20.88 2.72
N LYS A 19 -13.42 20.69 2.21
CA LYS A 19 -14.63 21.32 2.71
C LYS A 19 -15.52 20.24 3.26
N SER A 20 -15.56 20.12 4.57
CA SER A 20 -16.67 19.45 5.24
C SER A 20 -17.07 20.24 6.48
N ASP A 21 -18.38 20.44 6.61
CA ASP A 21 -19.01 20.92 7.84
C ASP A 21 -19.10 19.79 8.89
N ASN A 22 -18.68 18.57 8.53
CA ASN A 22 -18.68 17.36 9.33
C ASN A 22 -17.40 16.53 9.10
N LEU A 23 -16.37 16.72 9.93
CA LEU A 23 -15.11 15.96 9.86
C LEU A 23 -15.33 14.44 9.95
N ASN A 24 -16.46 14.01 10.53
CA ASN A 24 -16.85 12.60 10.63
C ASN A 24 -17.22 11.97 9.27
N GLU A 25 -17.43 12.76 8.22
CA GLU A 25 -17.57 12.23 6.86
C GLU A 25 -16.24 11.69 6.31
N TYR A 26 -15.12 12.14 6.88
CA TYR A 26 -13.77 11.67 6.56
C TYR A 26 -13.20 10.76 7.65
N GLU A 27 -13.95 10.55 8.74
CA GLU A 27 -13.60 9.57 9.77
C GLU A 27 -13.58 8.16 9.17
N ASP A 28 -12.56 7.39 9.56
CA ASP A 28 -12.65 5.94 9.48
C ASP A 28 -12.28 5.23 10.80
N ASN A 29 -12.18 5.97 11.91
CA ASN A 29 -11.75 5.42 13.22
C ASN A 29 -12.70 4.40 13.86
N THR A 30 -13.82 4.11 13.21
CA THR A 30 -14.66 2.96 13.56
C THR A 30 -14.06 1.64 13.07
N ASP A 31 -13.04 1.68 12.21
CA ASP A 31 -12.46 0.53 11.57
C ASP A 31 -10.92 0.61 11.56
N ALA A 32 -10.25 -0.31 12.26
CA ALA A 32 -8.79 -0.44 12.28
C ALA A 32 -8.19 -0.77 10.90
N THR A 33 -9.03 -0.89 9.87
CA THR A 33 -8.70 -1.56 8.63
C THR A 33 -9.07 -0.82 7.32
N VAL A 34 -9.65 0.39 7.41
CA VAL A 34 -9.72 1.31 6.25
C VAL A 34 -8.42 2.12 6.15
N ILE A 35 -8.24 3.01 5.17
CA ILE A 35 -7.03 3.80 4.92
C ILE A 35 -7.40 5.31 5.00
N GLY A 36 -6.96 5.99 6.06
CA GLY A 36 -7.17 7.43 6.29
C GLY A 36 -7.16 7.89 7.75
N SER A 37 -6.72 9.11 8.05
CA SER A 37 -6.66 9.70 9.40
C SER A 37 -7.93 10.51 9.70
N PHE A 38 -8.20 10.83 10.98
CA PHE A 38 -9.22 11.82 11.38
C PHE A 38 -9.08 13.16 10.62
N TYR A 39 -7.88 13.45 10.15
CA TYR A 39 -7.49 14.74 9.60
C TYR A 39 -6.56 14.50 8.40
N PRO A 40 -7.11 14.23 7.20
CA PRO A 40 -6.30 14.28 5.99
C PRO A 40 -5.67 15.67 5.92
N VAL A 41 -4.36 15.75 5.73
CA VAL A 41 -3.67 17.03 5.56
C VAL A 41 -3.07 17.13 4.18
N ALA A 42 -3.14 18.32 3.59
CA ALA A 42 -2.40 18.64 2.38
C ALA A 42 -1.30 19.67 2.69
N ILE A 43 -0.14 19.47 2.08
CA ILE A 43 1.00 20.38 2.09
C ILE A 43 1.37 20.74 0.66
N ASP A 44 2.08 21.85 0.48
CA ASP A 44 2.56 22.26 -0.84
C ASP A 44 3.71 21.36 -1.28
N VAL A 45 3.50 20.58 -2.33
CA VAL A 45 4.51 19.67 -2.88
C VAL A 45 5.76 20.42 -3.38
N ALA A 46 5.62 21.67 -3.81
CA ALA A 46 6.76 22.48 -4.25
C ALA A 46 7.55 23.08 -3.07
N SER A 47 7.05 22.97 -1.83
CA SER A 47 7.72 23.48 -0.66
C SER A 47 8.85 22.54 -0.24
N SER A 48 10.09 22.95 -0.53
CA SER A 48 11.30 22.24 -0.11
C SER A 48 11.68 22.47 1.35
N SER A 49 10.93 23.28 2.11
CA SER A 49 11.27 23.54 3.50
C SER A 49 10.92 22.32 4.36
N LEU A 50 11.90 21.81 5.12
CA LEU A 50 11.68 20.76 6.12
C LEU A 50 10.50 21.10 7.06
N THR A 51 10.34 22.40 7.38
CA THR A 51 9.23 22.91 8.20
C THR A 51 7.84 22.65 7.60
N SER A 52 7.72 22.50 6.29
CA SER A 52 6.44 22.26 5.61
C SER A 52 5.98 20.81 5.67
N GLN A 53 6.93 19.89 5.86
CA GLN A 53 6.71 18.45 6.01
C GLN A 53 6.83 18.00 7.48
N ALA A 54 7.20 18.93 8.36
CA ALA A 54 7.33 18.68 9.79
C ALA A 54 5.95 18.57 10.46
N MET A 55 5.79 17.54 11.28
CA MET A 55 4.68 17.37 12.20
C MET A 55 5.20 17.14 13.61
N ASP A 56 4.36 17.44 14.59
CA ASP A 56 4.67 17.21 15.99
C ASP A 56 4.02 15.92 16.47
N VAL A 57 4.85 15.10 17.10
CA VAL A 57 4.50 13.79 17.61
C VAL A 57 4.70 13.80 19.12
N ASN A 58 3.64 13.47 19.86
CA ASN A 58 3.74 13.34 21.30
C ASN A 58 4.18 11.92 21.65
N ILE A 59 5.29 11.81 22.35
CA ILE A 59 5.80 10.56 22.89
C ILE A 59 5.74 10.60 24.41
N ASP A 60 5.11 9.58 25.00
CA ASP A 60 5.17 9.38 26.44
C ASP A 60 6.53 8.75 26.79
N ILE A 61 7.42 9.55 27.38
CA ILE A 61 8.76 9.17 27.81
C ILE A 61 8.66 8.65 29.23
N ALA A 62 8.83 7.35 29.39
CA ALA A 62 8.95 6.76 30.71
C ALA A 62 10.33 7.07 31.31
N ASP A 63 10.46 7.11 32.64
CA ASP A 63 11.72 7.52 33.27
C ASP A 63 12.91 6.63 32.88
N GLN A 64 12.66 5.39 32.44
CA GLN A 64 13.74 4.52 31.91
C GLN A 64 14.47 5.10 30.69
N MET A 65 13.85 6.02 29.96
CA MET A 65 14.41 6.61 28.75
C MET A 65 15.16 7.92 29.03
N LEU A 66 15.23 8.37 30.29
CA LEU A 66 15.92 9.62 30.61
C LEU A 66 17.43 9.49 30.43
N GLY A 67 18.02 10.48 29.74
CA GLY A 67 19.44 10.47 29.39
C GLY A 67 19.84 9.52 28.26
N VAL A 68 18.92 8.71 27.73
CA VAL A 68 19.20 7.78 26.62
C VAL A 68 19.11 8.53 25.28
N PRO A 69 20.21 8.62 24.50
CA PRO A 69 20.16 9.27 23.18
C PRO A 69 19.52 8.36 22.13
N PHE A 70 18.49 8.84 21.44
CA PHE A 70 17.80 8.08 20.39
C PHE A 70 17.34 8.95 19.20
N PHE A 71 17.06 8.29 18.07
CA PHE A 71 16.31 8.87 16.96
C PHE A 71 14.91 8.27 16.91
N LEU A 72 13.90 9.08 16.60
CA LEU A 72 12.55 8.58 16.34
C LEU A 72 12.38 8.37 14.84
N CYS A 73 12.00 7.16 14.43
CA CYS A 73 11.76 6.78 13.04
C CYS A 73 10.35 6.20 12.89
N GLY A 74 9.70 6.45 11.77
CA GLY A 74 8.38 5.91 11.42
C GLY A 74 8.42 5.28 10.04
N GLY A 75 7.95 4.03 9.93
CA GLY A 75 7.83 3.29 8.66
C GLY A 75 6.40 2.78 8.40
N ASN A 76 6.12 2.32 7.18
CA ASN A 76 4.84 1.70 6.81
C ASN A 76 5.05 0.42 5.96
N ASP A 77 3.99 -0.06 5.31
CA ASP A 77 3.98 -1.24 4.42
C ASP A 77 4.94 -1.14 3.21
N VAL A 78 5.34 0.09 2.85
CA VAL A 78 6.13 0.40 1.66
C VAL A 78 7.59 0.63 1.97
N ALA A 79 7.85 1.38 3.05
CA ALA A 79 9.19 1.81 3.39
C ALA A 79 9.39 1.89 4.89
N ASP A 80 10.59 1.54 5.31
CA ASP A 80 11.01 1.63 6.70
C ASP A 80 11.14 3.07 7.21
N ASN A 81 11.49 4.00 6.33
CA ASN A 81 11.80 5.38 6.70
C ASN A 81 10.87 6.33 5.95
N VAL A 82 9.67 6.53 6.49
CA VAL A 82 8.66 7.47 5.99
C VAL A 82 8.69 8.79 6.76
N ALA A 83 9.01 8.72 8.05
CA ALA A 83 9.20 9.88 8.90
C ALA A 83 10.40 9.68 9.83
N SER A 84 11.08 10.78 10.17
CA SER A 84 12.17 10.77 11.16
C SER A 84 12.21 12.06 11.95
N SER A 85 12.78 12.04 13.16
CA SER A 85 13.10 13.26 13.91
C SER A 85 13.94 14.23 13.08
N ASP A 86 13.62 15.54 13.15
CA ASP A 86 14.28 16.60 12.37
C ASP A 86 15.76 16.82 12.72
N SER A 87 16.19 16.33 13.88
CA SER A 87 17.53 16.54 14.39
C SER A 87 18.51 15.54 13.78
N SER A 88 19.65 16.05 13.28
CA SER A 88 20.81 15.21 12.94
C SER A 88 21.48 14.62 14.18
N GLU A 89 21.27 15.25 15.35
CA GLU A 89 21.75 14.77 16.64
C GLU A 89 20.69 13.92 17.35
N PRO A 90 21.09 12.89 18.13
CA PRO A 90 20.17 12.11 18.95
C PRO A 90 19.38 12.98 19.93
N ILE A 91 18.10 12.68 20.10
CA ILE A 91 17.22 13.30 21.08
C ILE A 91 17.52 12.72 22.46
N ILE A 92 17.59 13.58 23.47
CA ILE A 92 17.75 13.20 24.88
C ILE A 92 16.69 13.93 25.70
N PHE A 93 15.96 13.19 26.54
CA PHE A 93 15.04 13.77 27.52
C PHE A 93 15.59 13.63 28.93
N TYR A 94 15.35 14.64 29.77
CA TYR A 94 15.75 14.65 31.19
C TYR A 94 14.55 14.68 32.14
N THR A 95 13.34 14.66 31.59
CA THR A 95 12.07 14.61 32.32
C THR A 95 11.16 13.59 31.65
N SER A 96 10.45 12.79 32.44
CA SER A 96 9.46 11.83 31.95
C SER A 96 8.13 12.50 31.60
N GLY A 97 7.18 11.68 31.17
CA GLY A 97 5.86 12.07 30.72
C GLY A 97 5.81 12.42 29.24
N VAL A 98 4.75 13.10 28.84
CA VAL A 98 4.49 13.42 27.43
C VAL A 98 5.44 14.51 26.94
N GLN A 99 6.34 14.13 26.04
CA GLN A 99 7.27 15.00 25.35
C GLN A 99 6.84 15.19 23.89
N ARG A 100 7.10 16.38 23.35
CA ARG A 100 6.82 16.71 21.95
C ARG A 100 8.09 16.56 21.12
N ILE A 101 8.08 15.67 20.15
CA ILE A 101 9.15 15.50 19.16
C ILE A 101 8.65 16.04 17.82
N ARG A 102 9.45 16.86 17.16
CA ARG A 102 9.21 17.22 15.77
C ARG A 102 9.80 16.17 14.84
N VAL A 103 9.00 15.69 13.90
CA VAL A 103 9.40 14.72 12.87
C VAL A 103 9.09 15.27 11.48
N THR A 104 9.94 15.00 10.52
CA THR A 104 9.76 15.33 9.10
C THR A 104 9.24 14.10 8.38
N VAL A 105 8.13 14.26 7.66
CA VAL A 105 7.58 13.21 6.78
C VAL A 105 8.24 13.33 5.41
N SER A 106 9.15 12.42 5.10
CA SER A 106 9.93 12.40 3.86
C SER A 106 10.03 10.96 3.35
N PRO A 107 8.94 10.40 2.79
CA PRO A 107 8.97 9.06 2.24
C PRO A 107 10.00 8.96 1.09
N PRO A 108 10.55 7.77 0.79
CA PRO A 108 11.51 7.60 -0.30
C PRO A 108 10.97 7.98 -1.69
N TRP A 109 9.65 8.03 -1.84
CA TRP A 109 8.98 8.44 -3.07
C TRP A 109 8.55 9.92 -3.10
N ALA A 110 8.93 10.71 -2.08
CA ALA A 110 8.65 12.14 -2.10
C ALA A 110 9.36 12.82 -3.27
N SER A 111 8.64 13.72 -3.95
CA SER A 111 9.19 14.61 -4.98
C SER A 111 8.67 16.03 -4.78
N ASN A 112 9.39 17.01 -5.31
CA ASN A 112 9.01 18.42 -5.28
C ASN A 112 8.16 18.85 -6.49
N ASP A 113 8.00 17.97 -7.49
CA ASP A 113 7.31 18.27 -8.75
C ASP A 113 6.09 17.39 -9.03
N THR A 114 5.92 16.33 -8.23
CA THR A 114 4.96 15.25 -8.45
C THR A 114 4.18 14.99 -7.15
N PRO A 115 2.84 14.95 -7.20
CA PRO A 115 2.04 14.66 -6.02
C PRO A 115 2.42 13.33 -5.38
N TRP A 116 2.44 13.29 -4.06
CA TRP A 116 2.67 12.07 -3.30
C TRP A 116 1.82 12.06 -2.03
N ALA A 117 1.66 10.89 -1.44
CA ALA A 117 0.94 10.75 -0.18
C ALA A 117 1.60 9.76 0.77
N VAL A 118 1.32 9.94 2.06
CA VAL A 118 1.57 8.97 3.12
C VAL A 118 0.24 8.73 3.82
N VAL A 119 -0.33 7.54 3.62
CA VAL A 119 -1.61 7.18 4.21
C VAL A 119 -1.54 5.81 4.86
N GLY A 120 -2.07 5.69 6.08
CA GLY A 120 -2.17 4.45 6.83
C GLY A 120 -1.44 4.49 8.18
N ASN A 121 -1.07 3.31 8.66
CA ASN A 121 -0.35 3.15 9.92
C ASN A 121 1.14 3.43 9.73
N ILE A 122 1.68 4.30 10.58
CA ILE A 122 3.09 4.56 10.74
C ILE A 122 3.57 3.81 11.97
N ASN A 123 4.37 2.77 11.78
CA ASN A 123 5.00 1.99 12.82
C ASN A 123 6.21 2.76 13.36
N TRP A 124 6.10 3.28 14.58
CA TRP A 124 7.17 4.06 15.21
C TRP A 124 8.20 3.16 15.86
N ARG A 125 9.46 3.58 15.75
CA ARG A 125 10.64 2.89 16.25
C ARG A 125 11.61 3.90 16.85
N LEU A 126 12.26 3.53 17.95
CA LEU A 126 13.41 4.24 18.48
C LEU A 126 14.67 3.58 17.96
N LYS A 127 15.57 4.35 17.37
CA LYS A 127 16.93 3.91 17.06
C LYS A 127 17.86 4.47 18.14
N ILE A 128 18.31 3.60 19.05
CA ILE A 128 19.18 3.96 20.17
C ILE A 128 20.57 4.27 19.63
N ALA A 129 21.02 5.52 19.77
CA ALA A 129 22.20 6.01 19.05
C ALA A 129 23.50 5.28 19.41
N PRO A 130 23.78 4.91 20.68
CA PRO A 130 25.04 4.23 21.04
C PRO A 130 25.12 2.78 20.54
N THR A 131 23.98 2.08 20.46
CA THR A 131 23.93 0.64 20.17
C THR A 131 23.39 0.31 18.78
N ASN A 132 22.83 1.29 18.07
CA ASN A 132 21.99 1.10 16.88
C ASN A 132 20.80 0.15 17.08
N GLN A 133 20.45 -0.18 18.32
CA GLN A 133 19.30 -1.02 18.61
C GLN A 133 18.03 -0.32 18.14
N ILE A 134 17.16 -1.09 17.47
CA ILE A 134 15.84 -0.62 17.02
C ILE A 134 14.80 -1.19 17.99
N ILE A 135 14.04 -0.29 18.61
CA ILE A 135 12.98 -0.64 19.56
C ILE A 135 11.65 -0.22 18.92
N GLY A 136 10.79 -1.19 18.62
CA GLY A 136 9.41 -0.91 18.20
C GLY A 136 8.62 -0.29 19.34
N ILE A 137 7.79 0.72 19.05
CA ILE A 137 6.95 1.37 20.07
C ILE A 137 5.48 1.00 19.84
N ASN A 138 4.79 1.78 19.02
CA ASN A 138 3.40 1.61 18.63
C ASN A 138 3.21 2.27 17.27
N SER A 139 2.03 2.08 16.69
CA SER A 139 1.69 2.71 15.43
C SER A 139 0.79 3.92 15.65
N THR A 140 0.92 4.94 14.80
CA THR A 140 -0.10 5.98 14.68
C THR A 140 -0.58 6.11 13.25
N ARG A 141 -1.79 6.61 13.11
CA ARG A 141 -2.39 6.85 11.82
C ARG A 141 -2.00 8.20 11.24
N LEU A 142 -1.60 8.20 9.98
CA LEU A 142 -1.25 9.40 9.21
C LEU A 142 -1.97 9.39 7.86
N GLU A 143 -2.46 10.54 7.43
CA GLU A 143 -2.96 10.78 6.07
C GLU A 143 -2.49 12.16 5.64
N LEU A 144 -1.40 12.17 4.87
CA LEU A 144 -0.72 13.36 4.37
C LEU A 144 -0.66 13.29 2.86
N TYR A 145 -0.98 14.41 2.21
CA TYR A 145 -0.91 14.62 0.78
C TYR A 145 0.03 15.78 0.48
N ALA A 146 0.96 15.61 -0.43
CA ALA A 146 1.69 16.71 -1.03
C ALA A 146 1.11 16.99 -2.41
N ILE A 147 0.51 18.16 -2.59
CA ILE A 147 -0.07 18.62 -3.85
C ILE A 147 0.29 20.07 -4.09
N ILE A 148 0.07 20.59 -5.30
CA ILE A 148 0.34 21.99 -5.60
C ILE A 148 -0.54 22.92 -4.75
N ARG A 149 0.06 23.96 -4.15
CA ARG A 149 -0.69 25.01 -3.44
C ARG A 149 -1.63 25.82 -4.32
N SER A 150 -1.19 26.12 -5.54
CA SER A 150 -1.93 26.93 -6.50
C SER A 150 -2.86 26.06 -7.34
N LEU A 151 -3.98 25.64 -6.77
CA LEU A 151 -4.96 24.77 -7.43
C LEU A 151 -5.70 25.50 -8.57
N PRO A 152 -6.11 24.76 -9.62
CA PRO A 152 -7.04 25.28 -10.64
C PRO A 152 -8.35 25.81 -10.06
N LEU A 153 -8.94 26.82 -10.71
CA LEU A 153 -10.15 27.52 -10.23
C LEU A 153 -11.35 26.60 -10.01
N PHE A 154 -11.50 25.53 -10.79
CA PHE A 154 -12.62 24.59 -10.66
C PHE A 154 -12.61 23.82 -9.32
N TYR A 155 -11.47 23.74 -8.63
CA TYR A 155 -11.41 23.21 -7.27
C TYR A 155 -11.97 24.18 -6.22
N LYS A 156 -12.06 25.49 -6.52
CA LYS A 156 -12.48 26.51 -5.54
C LYS A 156 -11.69 26.42 -4.22
N ASN A 157 -10.39 26.14 -4.34
CA ASN A 157 -9.46 25.84 -3.23
C ASN A 157 -9.82 24.60 -2.38
N VAL A 158 -10.63 23.70 -2.93
CA VAL A 158 -11.10 22.48 -2.26
C VAL A 158 -10.88 21.26 -3.16
N VAL A 159 -10.12 20.28 -2.69
CA VAL A 159 -9.91 18.98 -3.32
C VAL A 159 -10.63 17.91 -2.50
N GLY A 160 -11.42 17.08 -3.17
CA GLY A 160 -12.08 15.95 -2.52
C GLY A 160 -11.05 14.88 -2.10
N VAL A 161 -11.09 14.45 -0.83
CA VAL A 161 -10.18 13.43 -0.28
C VAL A 161 -10.26 12.12 -1.08
N LYS A 162 -11.46 11.72 -1.53
CA LYS A 162 -11.65 10.54 -2.38
C LYS A 162 -10.83 10.61 -3.68
N LEU A 163 -10.68 11.80 -4.28
CA LEU A 163 -9.85 11.99 -5.46
C LEU A 163 -8.38 11.73 -5.12
N LEU A 164 -7.90 12.32 -4.01
CA LEU A 164 -6.51 12.17 -3.55
C LEU A 164 -6.18 10.72 -3.21
N ARG A 165 -7.09 10.00 -2.54
CA ARG A 165 -6.96 8.56 -2.27
C ARG A 165 -6.83 7.72 -3.55
N ARG A 166 -7.55 8.10 -4.61
CA ARG A 166 -7.52 7.34 -5.88
C ARG A 166 -6.31 7.65 -6.75
N PHE A 167 -5.86 8.91 -6.79
CA PHE A 167 -4.80 9.31 -7.71
C PHE A 167 -3.43 9.49 -7.05
N VAL A 168 -3.37 10.03 -5.84
CA VAL A 168 -2.10 10.41 -5.22
C VAL A 168 -1.51 9.26 -4.40
N VAL A 169 -2.34 8.48 -3.71
CA VAL A 169 -1.87 7.36 -2.86
C VAL A 169 -1.18 6.23 -3.63
N PRO A 170 -1.68 5.80 -4.80
CA PRO A 170 -1.04 4.70 -5.53
C PRO A 170 0.31 5.09 -6.14
N LEU A 171 0.60 6.39 -6.27
CA LEU A 171 1.87 6.87 -6.80
C LEU A 171 2.97 6.80 -5.72
N ARG A 172 3.56 5.61 -5.60
CA ARG A 172 4.70 5.30 -4.74
C ARG A 172 5.98 5.03 -5.52
N ASP A 173 5.87 4.97 -6.85
CA ASP A 173 6.98 4.74 -7.78
C ASP A 173 7.38 6.05 -8.45
N THR A 174 8.58 6.55 -8.11
CA THR A 174 9.12 7.80 -8.67
C THR A 174 9.56 7.69 -10.12
N SER A 175 9.67 6.47 -10.67
CA SER A 175 9.98 6.26 -12.08
C SER A 175 8.77 6.51 -12.98
N ASN A 176 7.56 6.49 -12.43
CA ASN A 176 6.33 6.75 -13.17
C ASN A 176 5.97 8.24 -13.11
N SER A 177 6.04 8.95 -14.25
CA SER A 177 5.65 10.36 -14.30
C SER A 177 4.18 10.57 -13.89
N TRP A 178 3.85 11.72 -13.30
CA TRP A 178 2.48 12.06 -12.91
C TRP A 178 1.47 11.91 -14.06
N VAL A 179 1.89 12.28 -15.27
CA VAL A 179 1.07 12.19 -16.49
C VAL A 179 0.76 10.74 -16.83
N ASN A 180 1.79 9.89 -16.89
CA ASN A 180 1.63 8.48 -17.20
C ASN A 180 0.81 7.77 -16.12
N HIS A 181 1.05 8.09 -14.84
CA HIS A 181 0.25 7.59 -13.73
C HIS A 181 -1.25 7.94 -13.87
N CYS A 182 -1.58 9.21 -14.07
CA CYS A 182 -2.98 9.63 -14.26
C CYS A 182 -3.63 8.97 -15.49
N CYS A 183 -2.89 8.87 -16.59
CA CYS A 183 -3.38 8.27 -17.83
C CYS A 183 -3.63 6.77 -17.64
N GLN A 184 -2.72 6.05 -17.01
CA GLN A 184 -2.87 4.63 -16.71
C GLN A 184 -4.07 4.36 -15.78
N GLN A 185 -4.22 5.15 -14.71
CA GLN A 185 -5.36 5.02 -13.78
C GLN A 185 -6.70 5.17 -14.51
N THR A 186 -6.82 6.21 -15.33
CA THR A 186 -8.08 6.57 -16.01
C THR A 186 -8.39 5.69 -17.23
N PHE A 187 -7.35 5.19 -17.91
CA PHE A 187 -7.50 4.32 -19.08
C PHE A 187 -7.68 2.84 -18.73
N ALA A 188 -6.92 2.32 -17.78
CA ALA A 188 -6.88 0.89 -17.47
C ALA A 188 -7.49 0.56 -16.10
N ASP A 189 -6.99 1.20 -15.03
CA ASP A 189 -7.21 0.68 -13.68
C ASP A 189 -8.61 0.95 -13.14
N PHE A 190 -9.29 1.99 -13.62
CA PHE A 190 -10.66 2.32 -13.17
C PHE A 190 -11.75 1.47 -13.80
N LEU A 191 -11.41 0.64 -14.80
CA LEU A 191 -12.32 -0.33 -15.43
C LEU A 191 -13.59 0.27 -16.05
N PHE A 192 -13.58 1.55 -16.43
CA PHE A 192 -14.66 2.14 -17.20
C PHE A 192 -14.71 1.60 -18.63
N LEU A 193 -15.86 1.71 -19.28
CA LEU A 193 -16.04 1.32 -20.67
C LEU A 193 -16.33 2.53 -21.55
N TYR A 194 -15.69 2.62 -22.72
CA TYR A 194 -16.12 3.58 -23.73
C TYR A 194 -17.57 3.32 -24.16
N ASP A 195 -18.38 4.38 -24.29
CA ASP A 195 -19.73 4.30 -24.86
C ASP A 195 -19.67 4.10 -26.39
N SER A 196 -19.55 2.83 -26.78
CA SER A 196 -19.57 2.39 -28.16
C SER A 196 -20.97 2.35 -28.80
N TYR A 197 -22.01 2.90 -28.17
CA TYR A 197 -23.31 3.08 -28.80
C TYR A 197 -23.43 4.44 -29.48
N ASN A 198 -23.22 5.52 -28.72
CA ASN A 198 -23.44 6.89 -29.21
C ASN A 198 -22.35 7.88 -28.76
N GLY A 199 -21.34 7.44 -27.99
CA GLY A 199 -20.31 8.33 -27.46
C GLY A 199 -20.85 9.38 -26.50
N ALA A 200 -21.90 9.06 -25.73
CA ALA A 200 -22.51 9.98 -24.78
C ALA A 200 -21.62 10.15 -23.53
N ALA A 201 -21.50 11.39 -23.06
CA ALA A 201 -20.79 11.69 -21.81
C ALA A 201 -21.62 11.28 -20.59
N GLY A 202 -20.98 10.65 -19.61
CA GLY A 202 -21.60 10.30 -18.33
C GLY A 202 -21.49 11.42 -17.28
N TYR A 203 -20.37 12.15 -17.31
CA TYR A 203 -19.93 12.99 -16.19
C TYR A 203 -19.64 14.44 -16.59
N ALA A 204 -19.07 14.68 -17.76
CA ALA A 204 -18.87 16.00 -18.34
C ALA A 204 -20.20 16.55 -18.89
N SER A 205 -20.49 17.83 -18.62
CA SER A 205 -21.76 18.45 -19.03
C SER A 205 -21.85 18.82 -20.52
N SER A 206 -20.72 18.92 -21.22
CA SER A 206 -20.67 19.34 -22.62
C SER A 206 -19.38 18.88 -23.32
N TYR A 207 -19.32 19.04 -24.65
CA TYR A 207 -18.14 18.77 -25.47
C TYR A 207 -16.95 19.67 -25.14
N ALA A 208 -17.20 20.85 -24.55
CA ALA A 208 -16.16 21.80 -24.14
C ALA A 208 -15.72 21.59 -22.68
N GLY A 209 -16.13 20.48 -22.06
CA GLY A 209 -16.08 20.28 -20.62
C GLY A 209 -17.28 20.92 -19.93
N GLY A 210 -17.04 21.96 -19.13
CA GLY A 210 -18.04 22.61 -18.28
C GLY A 210 -18.04 22.04 -16.88
N SER A 211 -19.23 21.71 -16.36
CA SER A 211 -19.33 21.03 -15.06
C SER A 211 -18.99 19.55 -15.18
N PHE A 212 -18.28 19.01 -14.19
CA PHE A 212 -17.94 17.59 -14.09
C PHE A 212 -18.54 16.97 -12.83
N LYS A 213 -19.25 15.84 -12.97
CA LYS A 213 -19.85 15.11 -11.84
C LYS A 213 -18.80 14.26 -11.09
N LEU A 214 -17.83 14.91 -10.45
CA LEU A 214 -16.67 14.22 -9.85
C LEU A 214 -17.06 13.16 -8.82
N ALA A 215 -18.04 13.47 -7.95
CA ALA A 215 -18.48 12.51 -6.93
C ALA A 215 -19.07 11.22 -7.55
N SER A 216 -19.90 11.36 -8.59
CA SER A 216 -20.44 10.21 -9.32
C SER A 216 -19.33 9.42 -10.00
N TYR A 217 -18.41 10.11 -10.70
CA TYR A 217 -17.27 9.47 -11.35
C TYR A 217 -16.47 8.62 -10.37
N LEU A 218 -16.11 9.17 -9.21
CA LEU A 218 -15.32 8.44 -8.21
C LEU A 218 -16.08 7.26 -7.58
N ASN A 219 -17.41 7.33 -7.47
CA ASN A 219 -18.23 6.24 -6.96
C ASN A 219 -18.41 5.11 -7.99
N ASP A 220 -18.36 5.43 -9.28
CA ASP A 220 -18.58 4.48 -10.37
C ASP A 220 -17.28 3.76 -10.82
N ILE A 221 -16.12 4.11 -10.25
CA ILE A 221 -14.86 3.39 -10.47
C ILE A 221 -15.04 1.88 -10.18
N GLY A 222 -14.61 1.03 -11.10
CA GLY A 222 -14.72 -0.43 -10.97
C GLY A 222 -16.09 -1.01 -11.37
N THR A 223 -17.11 -0.18 -11.57
CA THR A 223 -18.48 -0.65 -11.88
C THR A 223 -18.72 -0.95 -13.36
N LYS A 224 -17.72 -0.67 -14.22
CA LYS A 224 -17.84 -0.71 -15.70
C LYS A 224 -18.88 0.28 -16.24
N ALA A 225 -19.12 1.38 -15.53
CA ALA A 225 -19.92 2.49 -16.05
C ALA A 225 -19.36 2.99 -17.40
N MET A 226 -20.25 3.56 -18.21
CA MET A 226 -19.87 4.07 -19.53
C MET A 226 -19.41 5.52 -19.47
N LEU A 227 -18.45 5.86 -20.32
CA LEU A 227 -17.92 7.21 -20.48
C LEU A 227 -17.51 7.48 -21.93
N ASN A 228 -17.14 8.71 -22.23
CA ASN A 228 -16.61 9.09 -23.54
C ASN A 228 -15.30 9.89 -23.45
N CYS A 229 -14.86 10.46 -24.58
CA CYS A 229 -13.64 11.26 -24.65
C CYS A 229 -13.72 12.56 -23.84
N TYR A 230 -14.90 13.16 -23.68
CA TYR A 230 -15.07 14.37 -22.88
C TYR A 230 -14.87 14.08 -21.39
N ASP A 231 -15.39 12.95 -20.92
CA ASP A 231 -15.22 12.49 -19.54
C ASP A 231 -13.74 12.22 -19.22
N GLN A 232 -13.05 11.54 -20.14
CA GLN A 232 -11.63 11.19 -20.03
C GLN A 232 -10.72 12.42 -20.03
N ALA A 233 -10.94 13.35 -20.98
CA ALA A 233 -10.20 14.61 -20.97
C ALA A 233 -10.48 15.42 -19.69
N ALA A 234 -11.74 15.48 -19.24
CA ALA A 234 -12.10 16.23 -18.03
C ALA A 234 -11.43 15.66 -16.77
N ILE A 235 -11.48 14.34 -16.53
CA ILE A 235 -10.81 13.75 -15.36
C ILE A 235 -9.28 13.91 -15.44
N MET A 236 -8.69 13.83 -16.64
CA MET A 236 -7.26 14.09 -16.80
C MET A 236 -6.90 15.53 -16.46
N GLN A 237 -7.68 16.52 -16.90
CA GLN A 237 -7.45 17.92 -16.51
C GLN A 237 -7.53 18.11 -14.99
N ILE A 238 -8.51 17.47 -14.34
CA ILE A 238 -8.70 17.51 -12.88
C ILE A 238 -7.44 16.99 -12.18
N CYS A 239 -6.96 15.80 -12.51
CA CYS A 239 -5.85 15.16 -11.82
C CYS A 239 -4.51 15.82 -12.12
N LEU A 240 -4.24 16.20 -13.37
CA LEU A 240 -3.02 16.93 -13.73
C LEU A 240 -2.93 18.27 -12.98
N GLY A 241 -4.06 18.92 -12.72
CA GLY A 241 -4.13 20.14 -11.90
C GLY A 241 -3.61 20.03 -10.46
N LEU A 242 -3.30 18.83 -9.94
CA LEU A 242 -2.74 18.63 -8.61
C LEU A 242 -1.20 18.77 -8.56
N SER A 243 -0.53 18.85 -9.71
CA SER A 243 0.93 18.79 -9.82
C SER A 243 1.56 20.09 -10.35
N PRO A 244 2.71 20.54 -9.79
CA PRO A 244 3.50 21.62 -10.39
C PRO A 244 3.99 21.33 -11.80
N SER A 245 4.40 20.09 -12.09
CA SER A 245 4.95 19.71 -13.40
C SER A 245 3.95 19.82 -14.55
N THR A 246 2.65 19.90 -14.23
CA THR A 246 1.56 19.95 -15.22
C THR A 246 0.59 21.12 -14.97
N LYS A 247 1.05 22.17 -14.28
CA LYS A 247 0.28 23.39 -13.94
C LYS A 247 -0.34 24.12 -15.15
N GLY A 248 0.12 23.83 -16.37
CA GLY A 248 -0.40 24.39 -17.62
C GLY A 248 -1.29 23.44 -18.44
N ALA A 249 -1.58 22.23 -17.97
CA ALA A 249 -2.36 21.26 -18.72
C ALA A 249 -3.77 21.81 -19.04
N GLY A 250 -4.10 21.83 -20.34
CA GLY A 250 -5.32 22.42 -20.87
C GLY A 250 -6.18 21.42 -21.63
N TYR A 251 -7.49 21.60 -21.54
CA TYR A 251 -8.47 20.85 -22.30
C TYR A 251 -8.45 21.30 -23.76
N VAL A 252 -8.40 20.34 -24.69
CA VAL A 252 -8.40 20.59 -26.12
C VAL A 252 -9.55 19.83 -26.75
N PHE A 253 -10.31 20.52 -27.60
CA PHE A 253 -11.36 19.91 -28.41
C PHE A 253 -10.98 19.99 -29.87
N MET A 254 -11.10 18.87 -30.57
CA MET A 254 -10.94 18.80 -32.02
C MET A 254 -12.30 18.59 -32.66
N SER A 255 -12.77 19.60 -33.39
CA SER A 255 -14.12 19.63 -33.98
C SER A 255 -14.35 18.60 -35.10
N LYS A 256 -13.26 18.07 -35.67
CA LYS A 256 -13.24 17.02 -36.69
C LYS A 256 -12.11 16.05 -36.39
N PHE A 257 -12.41 14.78 -36.14
CA PHE A 257 -11.38 13.76 -35.88
C PHE A 257 -11.25 12.79 -37.06
N GLY A 258 -12.28 11.99 -37.32
CA GLY A 258 -12.37 11.04 -38.44
C GLY A 258 -12.15 9.58 -38.03
N TRP A 259 -11.81 8.74 -39.01
CA TRP A 259 -11.57 7.32 -38.78
C TRP A 259 -10.23 7.12 -38.09
N ILE A 260 -10.26 6.47 -36.94
CA ILE A 260 -9.05 6.24 -36.13
C ILE A 260 -8.17 5.16 -36.75
N VAL A 261 -6.87 5.24 -36.51
CA VAL A 261 -6.01 4.06 -36.68
C VAL A 261 -6.41 3.00 -35.66
N THR A 262 -6.11 1.72 -35.90
CA THR A 262 -6.36 0.68 -34.89
C THR A 262 -5.55 1.01 -33.63
N THR A 263 -6.25 1.31 -32.54
CA THR A 263 -5.66 1.72 -31.26
C THR A 263 -6.47 1.15 -30.10
N ALA A 264 -5.91 1.18 -28.89
CA ALA A 264 -6.63 0.77 -27.71
C ALA A 264 -7.68 1.83 -27.31
N LEU A 265 -8.94 1.43 -27.20
CA LEU A 265 -10.04 2.26 -26.72
C LEU A 265 -10.36 1.87 -25.28
N VAL A 266 -10.57 2.87 -24.42
CA VAL A 266 -10.75 2.67 -22.96
C VAL A 266 -11.78 1.58 -22.64
N GLY A 267 -11.33 0.56 -21.91
CA GLY A 267 -12.14 -0.61 -21.52
C GLY A 267 -12.60 -1.53 -22.65
N ARG A 268 -12.22 -1.27 -23.91
CA ARG A 268 -12.67 -2.04 -25.09
C ARG A 268 -11.53 -2.79 -25.79
N GLY A 269 -10.28 -2.46 -25.51
CA GLY A 269 -9.12 -3.05 -26.19
C GLY A 269 -8.91 -2.45 -27.58
N GLN A 270 -8.26 -3.18 -28.48
CA GLN A 270 -7.94 -2.71 -29.84
C GLN A 270 -9.22 -2.47 -30.66
N SER A 271 -9.35 -1.26 -31.20
CA SER A 271 -10.52 -0.82 -31.97
C SER A 271 -10.08 0.09 -33.10
N ASN A 272 -10.74 -0.06 -34.25
CA ASN A 272 -10.72 0.93 -35.31
C ASN A 272 -12.14 1.40 -35.67
N ASN A 273 -13.15 0.94 -34.93
CA ASN A 273 -14.57 1.18 -35.18
C ASN A 273 -15.24 1.48 -33.82
N PRO A 274 -15.17 2.73 -33.34
CA PRO A 274 -15.48 3.05 -31.95
C PRO A 274 -16.93 2.82 -31.56
N PHE A 275 -17.87 2.89 -32.51
CA PHE A 275 -19.31 2.77 -32.27
C PHE A 275 -19.90 1.42 -32.73
N TYR A 276 -19.13 0.33 -32.61
CA TYR A 276 -19.53 -1.00 -33.09
C TYR A 276 -20.76 -1.62 -32.41
N LEU A 277 -21.22 -1.06 -31.28
CA LEU A 277 -22.45 -1.50 -30.62
C LEU A 277 -23.71 -0.82 -31.19
N ASN A 278 -23.54 0.26 -31.96
CA ASN A 278 -24.63 0.88 -32.67
C ASN A 278 -25.05 0.00 -33.85
N SER A 279 -26.35 -0.31 -33.96
CA SER A 279 -26.87 -1.17 -35.03
C SER A 279 -26.71 -0.58 -36.43
N ASN A 280 -26.46 0.72 -36.56
CA ASN A 280 -26.23 1.39 -37.83
C ASN A 280 -24.82 1.20 -38.38
N PHE A 281 -23.88 0.74 -37.55
CA PHE A 281 -22.48 0.58 -37.91
C PHE A 281 -22.07 -0.89 -37.98
N ASN A 282 -20.83 -1.12 -38.43
CA ASN A 282 -20.23 -2.43 -38.43
C ASN A 282 -20.16 -2.98 -37.00
N ARG A 283 -20.53 -4.25 -36.80
CA ARG A 283 -20.58 -4.86 -35.46
C ARG A 283 -19.22 -5.36 -34.95
N SER A 284 -18.20 -5.38 -35.81
CA SER A 284 -16.85 -5.77 -35.43
C SER A 284 -16.10 -4.57 -34.85
N ILE A 285 -15.50 -4.74 -33.67
CA ILE A 285 -14.66 -3.71 -33.02
C ILE A 285 -13.43 -3.32 -33.88
N ILE A 286 -12.90 -4.29 -34.63
CA ILE A 286 -11.92 -4.07 -35.69
C ILE A 286 -12.56 -4.55 -36.99
N CYS A 287 -12.64 -3.69 -38.00
CA CYS A 287 -13.15 -4.03 -39.32
C CYS A 287 -12.24 -3.49 -40.43
N ASP A 288 -12.51 -3.88 -41.68
CA ASP A 288 -11.77 -3.37 -42.84
C ASP A 288 -11.81 -1.84 -42.89
N ASN A 289 -10.68 -1.20 -43.21
CA ASN A 289 -10.58 0.26 -43.21
C ASN A 289 -11.57 0.93 -44.18
N ASN A 290 -11.99 0.21 -45.22
CA ASN A 290 -12.90 0.67 -46.26
C ASN A 290 -14.34 0.12 -46.09
N ALA A 291 -14.65 -0.56 -44.98
CA ALA A 291 -16.00 -1.03 -44.71
C ALA A 291 -16.97 0.16 -44.66
N SER A 292 -17.96 0.17 -45.55
CA SER A 292 -18.85 1.33 -45.77
C SER A 292 -19.70 1.71 -44.55
N ASN A 293 -19.85 0.80 -43.59
CA ASN A 293 -20.55 1.00 -42.33
C ASN A 293 -19.62 1.12 -41.12
N ARG A 294 -18.31 1.29 -41.32
CA ARG A 294 -17.37 1.57 -40.23
C ARG A 294 -17.60 2.96 -39.67
N SER A 295 -17.72 3.06 -38.36
CA SER A 295 -17.90 4.33 -37.66
C SER A 295 -16.59 5.11 -37.52
N ASP A 296 -16.70 6.43 -37.50
CA ASP A 296 -15.65 7.41 -37.24
C ASP A 296 -15.92 8.18 -35.94
N PHE A 297 -14.93 8.92 -35.45
CA PHE A 297 -15.18 9.97 -34.46
C PHE A 297 -15.48 11.28 -35.15
N GLY A 298 -16.70 11.81 -34.99
CA GLY A 298 -17.04 13.13 -35.53
C GLY A 298 -16.22 14.27 -34.90
N ASN A 299 -15.80 14.10 -33.65
CA ASN A 299 -14.96 15.03 -32.90
C ASN A 299 -14.23 14.26 -31.77
N HIS A 300 -13.28 14.90 -31.10
CA HIS A 300 -12.56 14.27 -29.98
C HIS A 300 -12.07 15.31 -28.97
N ALA A 301 -11.95 14.93 -27.71
CA ALA A 301 -11.35 15.76 -26.68
C ALA A 301 -10.17 15.04 -26.00
N PHE A 302 -9.14 15.81 -25.68
CA PHE A 302 -7.89 15.35 -25.09
C PHE A 302 -7.22 16.49 -24.31
N ILE A 303 -6.05 16.24 -23.71
CA ILE A 303 -5.28 17.24 -22.97
C ILE A 303 -4.01 17.62 -23.73
N SER A 304 -3.66 18.91 -23.72
CA SER A 304 -2.32 19.39 -24.04
C SER A 304 -1.60 19.84 -22.78
N LEU A 305 -0.37 19.39 -22.57
CA LEU A 305 0.45 19.84 -21.44
C LEU A 305 0.92 21.29 -21.58
N GLN A 306 0.89 21.84 -22.80
CA GLN A 306 1.26 23.24 -23.10
C GLN A 306 0.33 23.82 -24.18
N PRO A 307 -0.89 24.24 -23.82
CA PRO A 307 -1.92 24.60 -24.78
C PRO A 307 -1.55 25.82 -25.65
N HIS A 308 -0.72 26.73 -25.15
CA HIS A 308 -0.29 27.92 -25.89
C HIS A 308 0.79 27.66 -26.95
N SER A 309 1.43 26.49 -26.94
CA SER A 309 2.53 26.12 -27.85
C SER A 309 2.22 24.86 -28.67
N GLN A 310 0.95 24.41 -28.71
CA GLN A 310 0.56 23.13 -29.31
C GLN A 310 1.38 21.96 -28.75
N GLY A 311 1.61 21.97 -27.44
CA GLY A 311 2.52 21.06 -26.77
C GLY A 311 2.06 19.61 -26.73
N MET A 312 2.79 18.82 -25.95
CA MET A 312 2.62 17.36 -25.86
C MET A 312 1.19 16.94 -25.49
N ILE A 313 0.66 15.96 -26.23
CA ILE A 313 -0.73 15.51 -26.12
C ILE A 313 -0.86 14.29 -25.20
N VAL A 314 -1.86 14.35 -24.34
CA VAL A 314 -2.27 13.27 -23.43
C VAL A 314 -3.70 12.88 -23.76
N ASP A 315 -3.93 11.59 -23.99
CA ASP A 315 -5.24 11.03 -24.36
C ASP A 315 -5.42 9.68 -23.66
N SER A 316 -6.32 9.64 -22.68
CA SER A 316 -6.72 8.45 -21.92
C SER A 316 -8.03 7.83 -22.44
N CYS A 317 -8.44 8.15 -23.67
CA CYS A 317 -9.64 7.62 -24.31
C CYS A 317 -9.28 6.74 -25.52
N SER A 318 -8.53 7.29 -26.48
CA SER A 318 -8.20 6.66 -27.77
C SER A 318 -6.69 6.39 -27.90
N GLY A 319 -6.17 5.72 -26.88
CA GLY A 319 -4.78 5.36 -26.63
C GLY A 319 -4.64 5.08 -25.13
N PRO A 320 -3.43 4.79 -24.65
CA PRO A 320 -2.90 5.85 -23.81
C PRO A 320 -1.82 6.61 -24.56
N ARG A 321 -2.05 7.91 -24.75
CA ARG A 321 -0.98 8.87 -25.11
C ARG A 321 -0.62 9.62 -23.85
N VAL A 322 0.67 9.68 -23.54
CA VAL A 322 1.16 10.08 -22.21
C VAL A 322 1.98 11.36 -22.27
N GLY A 323 1.77 12.18 -23.30
CA GLY A 323 2.55 13.37 -23.55
C GLY A 323 3.86 13.10 -24.29
N ASP A 324 3.87 12.10 -25.18
CA ASP A 324 5.03 11.67 -25.99
C ASP A 324 5.00 12.20 -27.43
N LEU A 325 3.87 12.77 -27.87
CA LEU A 325 3.71 13.36 -29.21
C LEU A 325 3.24 14.81 -29.11
N ASP A 326 3.75 15.68 -29.99
CA ASP A 326 3.13 16.99 -30.24
C ASP A 326 1.78 16.84 -30.96
N LEU A 327 1.05 17.94 -31.18
CA LEU A 327 -0.27 17.87 -31.81
C LEU A 327 -0.25 17.21 -33.19
N GLN A 328 0.73 17.55 -34.04
CA GLN A 328 0.77 17.02 -35.40
C GLN A 328 1.14 15.53 -35.40
N GLY A 329 2.08 15.12 -34.57
CA GLY A 329 2.46 13.73 -34.33
C GLY A 329 1.28 12.93 -33.80
N TYR A 330 0.52 13.49 -32.84
CA TYR A 330 -0.68 12.86 -32.30
C TYR A 330 -1.76 12.66 -33.37
N VAL A 331 -2.04 13.68 -34.19
CA VAL A 331 -3.00 13.60 -35.31
C VAL A 331 -2.57 12.48 -36.28
N ASN A 332 -1.32 12.49 -36.72
CA ASN A 332 -0.80 11.49 -37.65
C ASN A 332 -0.84 10.07 -37.07
N ALA A 333 -0.63 9.94 -35.76
CA ALA A 333 -0.60 8.66 -35.07
C ALA A 333 -1.99 8.16 -34.63
N SER A 334 -3.04 8.97 -34.75
CA SER A 334 -4.38 8.65 -34.23
C SER A 334 -5.44 8.60 -35.33
N ILE A 335 -5.28 9.37 -36.41
CA ILE A 335 -6.26 9.52 -37.48
C ILE A 335 -5.73 8.92 -38.78
N GLN A 336 -6.55 8.11 -39.44
CA GLN A 336 -6.25 7.61 -40.77
C GLN A 336 -6.29 8.73 -41.82
N THR A 337 -5.38 8.67 -42.79
CA THR A 337 -5.32 9.60 -43.91
C THR A 337 -6.27 9.21 -45.04
N ILE A 338 -6.41 10.11 -46.03
CA ILE A 338 -7.16 9.85 -47.29
C ILE A 338 -6.60 8.72 -48.16
N ASN A 339 -5.40 8.22 -47.83
CA ASN A 339 -4.77 7.09 -48.50
C ASN A 339 -5.01 5.78 -47.73
N ASP A 340 -5.28 5.85 -46.43
CA ASP A 340 -5.51 4.68 -45.57
C ASP A 340 -6.95 4.16 -45.67
N THR A 341 -7.90 5.03 -46.02
CA THR A 341 -9.31 4.69 -46.22
C THR A 341 -9.97 5.51 -47.34
N ILE A 342 -10.80 4.85 -48.14
CA ILE A 342 -11.63 5.50 -49.17
C ILE A 342 -12.84 6.25 -48.59
N LEU A 343 -13.14 6.05 -47.30
CA LEU A 343 -14.37 6.54 -46.67
C LEU A 343 -14.46 8.07 -46.64
N TYR A 344 -13.33 8.78 -46.52
CA TYR A 344 -13.30 10.24 -46.67
C TYR A 344 -13.85 10.70 -48.03
N ARG A 345 -13.47 9.99 -49.12
CA ARG A 345 -13.93 10.33 -50.47
C ARG A 345 -15.40 9.97 -50.69
N SER A 346 -15.85 8.82 -50.18
CA SER A 346 -17.24 8.39 -50.36
C SER A 346 -18.23 9.21 -49.54
N THR A 347 -17.80 9.79 -48.42
CA THR A 347 -18.65 10.61 -47.53
C THR A 347 -18.47 12.11 -47.74
N SER A 348 -17.56 12.53 -48.61
CA SER A 348 -17.19 13.95 -48.81
C SER A 348 -16.72 14.64 -47.52
N THR A 349 -16.00 13.91 -46.67
CA THR A 349 -15.40 14.40 -45.43
C THR A 349 -13.87 14.42 -45.54
N THR A 350 -13.20 15.03 -44.56
CA THR A 350 -11.73 15.10 -44.49
C THR A 350 -11.25 14.60 -43.14
N PRO A 351 -10.04 13.99 -43.06
CA PRO A 351 -9.43 13.68 -41.78
C PRO A 351 -9.23 14.96 -40.96
N GLY A 352 -9.30 14.83 -39.65
CA GLY A 352 -8.96 15.91 -38.73
C GLY A 352 -7.51 16.37 -38.92
N ALA A 353 -7.30 17.66 -38.78
CA ALA A 353 -6.00 18.31 -38.84
C ALA A 353 -5.72 19.10 -37.56
N ALA A 354 -4.46 19.45 -37.34
CA ALA A 354 -4.06 20.29 -36.20
C ALA A 354 -4.87 21.61 -36.14
N SER A 355 -5.24 22.19 -37.28
CA SER A 355 -6.06 23.41 -37.37
C SER A 355 -7.51 23.23 -36.90
N ASP A 356 -8.00 22.00 -36.74
CA ASP A 356 -9.36 21.72 -36.24
C ASP A 356 -9.46 21.74 -34.71
N THR A 357 -8.34 21.99 -34.02
CA THR A 357 -8.26 22.07 -32.56
C THR A 357 -8.61 23.46 -32.02
N ASP A 358 -9.37 23.47 -30.93
CA ASP A 358 -9.59 24.65 -30.10
C ASP A 358 -8.88 24.49 -28.75
N PHE A 359 -7.85 25.31 -28.56
CA PHE A 359 -7.07 25.41 -27.32
C PHE A 359 -7.61 26.46 -26.34
N ASN A 360 -8.62 27.23 -26.73
CA ASN A 360 -9.17 28.32 -25.91
C ASN A 360 -10.29 27.87 -24.97
N LEU A 361 -10.62 26.58 -25.00
CA LEU A 361 -11.63 26.01 -24.12
C LEU A 361 -11.09 25.93 -22.69
N SER A 362 -11.91 26.34 -21.73
CA SER A 362 -11.55 26.23 -20.31
C SER A 362 -11.55 24.78 -19.81
N GLY A 363 -12.28 23.88 -20.49
CA GLY A 363 -12.49 22.51 -20.01
C GLY A 363 -13.38 22.49 -18.78
N VAL A 364 -12.93 21.84 -17.71
CA VAL A 364 -13.64 21.78 -16.43
C VAL A 364 -13.68 23.16 -15.77
N THR A 365 -14.88 23.60 -15.42
CA THR A 365 -15.16 24.90 -14.77
C THR A 365 -15.76 24.74 -13.37
N ASP A 366 -16.38 23.59 -13.08
CA ASP A 366 -16.90 23.25 -11.75
C ASP A 366 -16.91 21.73 -11.54
N LEU A 367 -16.76 21.29 -10.29
CA LEU A 367 -16.80 19.87 -9.88
C LEU A 367 -18.15 19.44 -9.28
N ASN A 368 -19.11 20.37 -9.26
CA ASN A 368 -20.45 20.18 -8.72
C ASN A 368 -21.50 20.17 -9.84
N GLY A 369 -21.51 19.14 -10.68
CA GLY A 369 -22.59 18.90 -11.64
C GLY A 369 -23.93 18.60 -10.97
N THR A 370 -24.50 19.61 -10.30
CA THR A 370 -25.81 19.73 -9.65
C THR A 370 -26.60 18.43 -9.45
N THR A 371 -26.65 17.95 -8.21
CA THR A 371 -27.88 17.32 -7.70
C THR A 371 -28.94 18.42 -7.67
N VAL A 372 -29.78 18.50 -8.72
CA VAL A 372 -31.04 19.23 -8.62
C VAL A 372 -31.85 18.53 -7.55
N THR A 373 -32.07 19.23 -6.44
CA THR A 373 -33.02 18.89 -5.40
C THR A 373 -34.40 18.81 -6.03
N THR A 374 -34.83 17.62 -6.42
CA THR A 374 -36.26 17.32 -6.61
C THR A 374 -36.56 16.12 -5.73
N GLN A 375 -37.18 16.41 -4.58
CA GLN A 375 -37.94 15.39 -3.84
C GLN A 375 -38.91 14.72 -4.82
N VAL A 376 -38.61 13.48 -5.21
CA VAL A 376 -39.64 12.57 -5.71
C VAL A 376 -39.84 11.54 -4.61
N ASN A 377 -40.96 11.68 -3.91
CA ASN A 377 -41.57 10.59 -3.16
C ASN A 377 -41.69 9.37 -4.09
N MET A 378 -40.88 8.35 -3.87
CA MET A 378 -41.20 7.01 -4.34
C MET A 378 -41.67 6.16 -3.17
N THR A 379 -42.98 6.19 -3.03
CA THR A 379 -43.81 5.23 -2.31
C THR A 379 -43.53 3.81 -2.82
N ALA A 380 -43.24 2.91 -1.89
CA ALA A 380 -43.38 1.45 -1.88
C ALA A 380 -43.68 0.71 -3.20
N ILE A 381 -42.86 -0.28 -3.57
CA ILE A 381 -43.32 -1.60 -4.04
C ILE A 381 -42.41 -2.74 -3.52
N SER A 382 -43.01 -3.51 -2.63
CA SER A 382 -43.06 -4.98 -2.50
C SER A 382 -41.81 -5.87 -2.38
N ARG A 383 -41.79 -6.51 -1.21
CA ARG A 383 -41.24 -7.83 -0.87
C ARG A 383 -41.43 -8.87 -1.99
N THR A 384 -40.39 -9.69 -2.19
CA THR A 384 -40.56 -11.12 -2.45
C THR A 384 -39.50 -11.91 -1.67
N THR A 385 -39.98 -12.83 -0.85
CA THR A 385 -39.25 -13.80 -0.03
C THR A 385 -38.59 -14.89 -0.87
N MET A 386 -37.32 -15.21 -0.60
CA MET A 386 -36.72 -16.52 -0.87
C MET A 386 -35.83 -16.91 0.31
N ALA A 387 -36.08 -18.10 0.83
CA ALA A 387 -35.48 -18.66 2.04
C ALA A 387 -34.10 -19.28 1.79
N GLY A 388 -33.27 -19.31 2.84
CA GLY A 388 -32.40 -20.47 3.10
C GLY A 388 -30.92 -20.37 2.74
N ARG A 389 -30.20 -19.35 3.21
CA ARG A 389 -28.75 -19.45 3.51
C ARG A 389 -28.48 -18.60 4.75
N SER A 390 -27.77 -19.16 5.73
CA SER A 390 -27.33 -18.44 6.92
C SER A 390 -26.46 -17.26 6.48
N LEU A 391 -27.02 -16.05 6.52
CA LEU A 391 -26.28 -14.82 6.29
C LEU A 391 -25.32 -14.58 7.46
N PRO A 392 -24.09 -14.10 7.20
CA PRO A 392 -23.20 -13.63 8.25
C PRO A 392 -23.84 -12.44 8.99
N LEU A 393 -23.49 -12.30 10.27
CA LEU A 393 -23.99 -11.27 11.17
C LEU A 393 -23.86 -9.86 10.54
N PRO A 394 -24.93 -9.05 10.52
CA PRO A 394 -24.85 -7.69 10.00
C PRO A 394 -24.04 -6.83 10.99
N GLY A 395 -22.89 -6.30 10.54
CA GLY A 395 -22.11 -5.33 11.30
C GLY A 395 -20.59 -5.53 11.36
N ALA A 396 -20.03 -6.50 10.63
CA ALA A 396 -18.57 -6.56 10.47
C ALA A 396 -18.11 -5.46 9.49
N PRO A 397 -17.05 -4.70 9.79
CA PRO A 397 -16.49 -3.71 8.88
C PRO A 397 -16.08 -4.31 7.51
N PRO A 398 -16.25 -3.58 6.39
CA PRO A 398 -16.07 -4.11 5.02
C PRO A 398 -14.68 -4.69 4.71
N TYR A 399 -13.64 -4.28 5.45
CA TYR A 399 -12.32 -4.86 5.28
C TYR A 399 -12.09 -6.08 6.16
N LEU A 400 -12.71 -6.19 7.35
CA LEU A 400 -12.73 -7.49 8.04
C LEU A 400 -13.43 -8.52 7.15
N GLU A 401 -14.43 -8.11 6.36
CA GLU A 401 -14.96 -8.96 5.29
C GLU A 401 -13.92 -9.23 4.20
N GLY A 402 -13.08 -8.26 3.81
CA GLY A 402 -11.95 -8.45 2.89
C GLY A 402 -10.91 -9.46 3.39
N VAL A 403 -10.37 -9.28 4.60
CA VAL A 403 -9.41 -10.21 5.22
C VAL A 403 -10.05 -11.56 5.48
N GLN A 404 -11.27 -11.60 6.01
CA GLN A 404 -11.99 -12.84 6.24
C GLN A 404 -12.23 -13.57 4.91
N ARG A 405 -12.65 -12.86 3.86
CA ARG A 405 -12.77 -13.41 2.51
C ARG A 405 -11.43 -13.88 1.96
N MET A 406 -10.33 -13.20 2.25
CA MET A 406 -9.00 -13.65 1.87
C MET A 406 -8.56 -14.88 2.65
N ILE A 407 -8.88 -14.99 3.95
CA ILE A 407 -8.64 -16.19 4.75
C ILE A 407 -9.46 -17.35 4.19
N GLU A 408 -10.73 -17.12 3.86
CA GLU A 408 -11.60 -18.09 3.20
C GLU A 408 -11.05 -18.52 1.84
N LEU A 409 -10.57 -17.57 1.04
CA LEU A 409 -9.93 -17.83 -0.25
C LEU A 409 -8.60 -18.58 -0.09
N ALA A 410 -7.84 -18.26 0.96
CA ALA A 410 -6.57 -18.87 1.29
C ALA A 410 -6.72 -20.30 1.81
N THR A 411 -7.89 -20.62 2.36
CA THR A 411 -8.18 -21.94 2.94
C THR A 411 -8.12 -22.98 1.83
N ALA A 412 -7.05 -23.78 1.82
CA ALA A 412 -6.89 -24.83 0.84
C ALA A 412 -8.03 -25.86 0.99
N PRO A 413 -8.51 -26.48 -0.10
CA PRO A 413 -9.46 -27.61 -0.03
C PRO A 413 -8.84 -28.89 0.58
N ALA A 414 -7.70 -28.77 1.26
CA ALA A 414 -6.97 -29.88 1.87
C ALA A 414 -7.71 -30.42 3.10
N PRO A 415 -7.52 -31.72 3.45
CA PRO A 415 -8.07 -32.28 4.67
C PRO A 415 -7.58 -31.49 5.88
N VAL A 416 -8.48 -31.26 6.85
CA VAL A 416 -8.16 -30.62 8.13
C VAL A 416 -6.96 -31.35 8.76
N VAL A 417 -5.78 -30.75 8.64
CA VAL A 417 -4.56 -31.31 9.22
C VAL A 417 -4.66 -31.09 10.72
N ALA A 418 -4.50 -32.16 11.50
CA ALA A 418 -4.41 -32.05 12.96
C ALA A 418 -3.37 -30.99 13.34
N GLU A 419 -3.63 -30.25 14.42
CA GLU A 419 -2.78 -29.14 14.82
C GLU A 419 -1.32 -29.59 15.02
N ARG A 420 -0.41 -28.85 14.39
CA ARG A 420 1.02 -29.16 14.35
C ARG A 420 1.84 -27.95 14.78
N ARG A 421 2.92 -28.21 15.51
CA ARG A 421 3.98 -27.25 15.80
C ARG A 421 5.19 -27.59 14.95
N SER A 422 5.80 -26.58 14.33
CA SER A 422 7.05 -26.80 13.63
C SER A 422 8.14 -27.21 14.61
N ASN A 423 8.93 -28.19 14.21
CA ASN A 423 10.19 -28.53 14.85
C ASN A 423 11.32 -28.64 13.82
N ALA A 424 11.11 -28.01 12.66
CA ALA A 424 12.13 -27.92 11.62
C ALA A 424 13.26 -27.01 12.10
N ALA A 425 14.52 -27.37 11.82
CA ALA A 425 15.68 -26.55 12.15
C ALA A 425 15.83 -25.41 11.13
N LEU A 426 14.91 -24.44 11.18
CA LEU A 426 14.77 -23.37 10.20
C LEU A 426 16.06 -22.56 9.99
N ALA A 427 16.84 -22.29 11.03
CA ALA A 427 18.13 -21.62 10.84
C ALA A 427 19.07 -22.43 9.93
N GLU A 428 19.09 -23.76 10.09
CA GLU A 428 19.93 -24.64 9.27
C GLU A 428 19.45 -24.73 7.82
N PHE A 429 18.16 -24.52 7.54
CA PHE A 429 17.66 -24.47 6.17
C PHE A 429 18.35 -23.35 5.37
N PHE A 430 18.58 -22.20 6.01
CA PHE A 430 19.21 -21.05 5.36
C PHE A 430 20.74 -21.10 5.39
N ASP A 431 21.33 -21.86 6.32
CA ASP A 431 22.79 -22.04 6.41
C ASP A 431 23.34 -23.19 5.55
N ASN A 432 22.48 -24.04 4.99
CA ASN A 432 22.87 -25.22 4.23
C ASN A 432 22.92 -24.95 2.70
N ASP A 433 23.45 -25.93 1.94
CA ASP A 433 23.61 -25.88 0.49
C ASP A 433 22.30 -25.68 -0.30
N THR A 434 21.13 -25.77 0.36
CA THR A 434 19.82 -25.56 -0.28
C THR A 434 19.70 -24.16 -0.88
N ILE A 435 20.08 -23.11 -0.13
CA ILE A 435 19.98 -21.71 -0.61
C ILE A 435 20.95 -21.45 -1.78
N PRO A 436 22.24 -21.84 -1.72
CA PRO A 436 23.15 -21.80 -2.87
C PRO A 436 22.65 -22.60 -4.08
N ASN A 437 22.07 -23.80 -3.88
CA ASN A 437 21.56 -24.62 -4.97
C ASN A 437 20.36 -23.97 -5.70
N LEU A 438 19.63 -23.08 -5.01
CA LEU A 438 18.56 -22.25 -5.58
C LEU A 438 19.10 -20.95 -6.24
N GLY A 439 20.41 -20.70 -6.18
CA GLY A 439 21.06 -19.53 -6.77
C GLY A 439 20.98 -18.28 -5.89
N PHE A 440 20.81 -18.46 -4.58
CA PHE A 440 20.76 -17.38 -3.60
C PHE A 440 21.93 -17.47 -2.61
N ALA A 441 22.24 -16.35 -1.98
CA ALA A 441 23.11 -16.26 -0.81
C ALA A 441 22.40 -15.46 0.28
N VAL A 442 22.57 -15.84 1.54
CA VAL A 442 22.06 -15.06 2.67
C VAL A 442 22.92 -13.81 2.83
N GLU A 443 22.32 -12.64 2.65
CA GLU A 443 22.98 -11.34 2.84
C GLU A 443 22.84 -10.84 4.27
N ASP A 444 21.66 -11.02 4.86
CA ASP A 444 21.34 -10.53 6.20
C ASP A 444 20.33 -11.47 6.90
N VAL A 445 20.41 -11.50 8.23
CA VAL A 445 19.54 -12.30 9.10
C VAL A 445 19.18 -11.50 10.34
N SER A 446 17.88 -11.41 10.61
CA SER A 446 17.35 -10.81 11.84
C SER A 446 16.41 -11.79 12.53
N VAL A 447 16.58 -11.98 13.84
CA VAL A 447 15.71 -12.84 14.66
C VAL A 447 15.35 -12.10 15.93
N ILE A 448 14.05 -11.92 16.16
CA ILE A 448 13.47 -11.19 17.28
C ILE A 448 12.48 -12.11 17.98
N ALA A 449 12.73 -12.40 19.27
CA ALA A 449 11.81 -13.16 20.10
C ALA A 449 10.85 -12.22 20.83
N SER A 450 9.59 -12.59 20.94
CA SER A 450 8.55 -11.81 21.64
C SER A 450 7.67 -12.72 22.50
N HIS A 451 6.66 -12.14 23.13
CA HIS A 451 5.64 -12.89 23.86
C HIS A 451 4.81 -13.77 22.93
N ASP A 452 4.44 -13.22 21.77
CA ASP A 452 3.49 -13.84 20.84
C ASP A 452 4.17 -14.87 19.93
N GLY A 453 5.48 -14.74 19.73
CA GLY A 453 6.24 -15.64 18.89
C GLY A 453 7.66 -15.19 18.60
N THR A 454 8.28 -15.85 17.62
CA THR A 454 9.56 -15.45 17.05
C THR A 454 9.35 -14.90 15.65
N ASP A 455 9.77 -13.67 15.41
CA ASP A 455 9.90 -13.08 14.06
C ASP A 455 11.33 -13.31 13.56
N ALA A 456 11.46 -13.94 12.41
CA ALA A 456 12.73 -14.14 11.74
C ALA A 456 12.66 -13.64 10.30
N GLU A 457 13.68 -12.91 9.87
CA GLU A 457 13.82 -12.35 8.54
C GLU A 457 15.18 -12.76 7.95
N TRP A 458 15.16 -13.26 6.71
CA TRP A 458 16.34 -13.48 5.89
C TRP A 458 16.25 -12.64 4.64
N VAL A 459 17.31 -11.90 4.33
CA VAL A 459 17.48 -11.21 3.06
C VAL A 459 18.40 -12.05 2.19
N LEU A 460 17.88 -12.53 1.07
CA LEU A 460 18.58 -13.39 0.14
C LEU A 460 18.95 -12.59 -1.11
N GLY A 461 20.23 -12.54 -1.44
CA GLY A 461 20.75 -11.95 -2.67
C GLY A 461 20.93 -13.01 -3.76
N SER A 462 20.60 -12.68 -5.00
CA SER A 462 20.95 -13.52 -6.15
C SER A 462 22.43 -13.36 -6.49
N SER A 463 23.17 -14.46 -6.71
CA SER A 463 24.57 -14.37 -7.15
C SER A 463 24.74 -13.67 -8.50
N ASP A 464 23.73 -13.80 -9.37
CA ASP A 464 23.81 -13.42 -10.77
C ASP A 464 23.15 -12.05 -11.09
N SER A 465 22.58 -11.38 -10.08
CA SER A 465 21.83 -10.13 -10.29
C SER A 465 21.65 -9.35 -8.99
N ASN A 466 21.32 -8.05 -9.08
CA ASN A 466 20.92 -7.24 -7.92
C ASN A 466 19.48 -7.57 -7.42
N ASP A 467 18.89 -8.68 -7.88
CA ASP A 467 17.60 -9.16 -7.40
C ASP A 467 17.77 -9.90 -6.07
N GLY A 468 16.75 -9.86 -5.23
CA GLY A 468 16.77 -10.52 -3.94
C GLY A 468 15.39 -10.89 -3.45
N ILE A 469 15.34 -11.79 -2.48
CA ILE A 469 14.12 -12.25 -1.83
C ILE A 469 14.22 -11.94 -0.35
N VAL A 470 13.16 -11.37 0.20
CA VAL A 470 12.99 -11.25 1.65
C VAL A 470 12.07 -12.38 2.12
N VAL A 471 12.59 -13.22 3.01
CA VAL A 471 11.87 -14.31 3.64
C VAL A 471 11.57 -13.93 5.08
N LYS A 472 10.29 -13.79 5.42
CA LYS A 472 9.81 -13.54 6.79
C LYS A 472 9.10 -14.78 7.30
N VAL A 473 9.46 -15.21 8.50
CA VAL A 473 8.84 -16.33 9.20
C VAL A 473 8.45 -15.86 10.59
N PHE A 474 7.17 -15.98 10.92
CA PHE A 474 6.65 -15.79 12.26
C PHE A 474 6.27 -17.15 12.86
N ILE A 475 6.84 -17.49 14.01
CA ILE A 475 6.58 -18.74 14.72
C ILE A 475 5.82 -18.43 16.00
N ALA A 476 4.51 -18.69 15.97
CA ALA A 476 3.61 -18.39 17.06
C ALA A 476 3.84 -19.28 18.28
N ALA A 477 3.75 -18.72 19.48
CA ALA A 477 3.90 -19.42 20.74
C ALA A 477 2.68 -20.30 21.09
N GLY A 478 1.48 -19.81 20.77
CA GLY A 478 0.18 -20.41 21.12
C GLY A 478 -0.42 -21.33 20.05
N GLY A 479 0.26 -21.55 18.92
CA GLY A 479 -0.16 -22.55 17.92
C GLY A 479 -0.73 -21.96 16.64
N THR A 480 -1.66 -22.68 16.00
CA THR A 480 -2.13 -22.34 14.65
C THR A 480 -3.01 -21.09 14.64
N ALA A 481 -3.85 -20.90 15.66
CA ALA A 481 -4.73 -19.73 15.74
C ALA A 481 -3.95 -18.40 15.76
N GLU A 482 -2.85 -18.33 16.50
CA GLU A 482 -1.99 -17.14 16.55
C GLU A 482 -1.21 -16.92 15.25
N ALA A 483 -0.78 -18.00 14.58
CA ALA A 483 -0.17 -17.88 13.25
C ALA A 483 -1.16 -17.36 12.20
N ILE A 484 -2.43 -17.79 12.28
CA ILE A 484 -3.52 -17.23 11.46
C ILE A 484 -3.78 -15.77 11.82
N ALA A 485 -3.72 -15.40 13.10
CA ALA A 485 -3.84 -14.00 13.52
C ALA A 485 -2.71 -13.14 12.97
N ALA A 486 -1.46 -13.63 12.98
CA ALA A 486 -0.32 -12.95 12.36
C ALA A 486 -0.48 -12.80 10.85
N PHE A 487 -0.95 -13.85 10.16
CA PHE A 487 -1.29 -13.81 8.74
C PHE A 487 -2.38 -12.77 8.44
N ALA A 488 -3.45 -12.74 9.25
CA ALA A 488 -4.55 -11.79 9.12
C ALA A 488 -4.08 -10.35 9.37
N ASN A 489 -3.24 -10.13 10.40
CA ASN A 489 -2.61 -8.84 10.69
C ASN A 489 -1.70 -8.40 9.55
N HIS A 490 -0.99 -9.33 8.91
CA HIS A 490 -0.15 -9.04 7.74
C HIS A 490 -0.98 -8.61 6.53
N LEU A 491 -2.06 -9.33 6.22
CA LEU A 491 -3.05 -8.87 5.22
C LEU A 491 -3.59 -7.49 5.60
N GLY A 492 -3.78 -7.26 6.91
CA GLY A 492 -4.04 -5.99 7.61
C GLY A 492 -3.30 -4.78 7.06
N THR A 493 -2.07 -5.00 6.61
CA THR A 493 -1.13 -3.94 6.25
C THR A 493 -1.24 -3.46 4.80
N TYR A 494 -1.94 -4.20 3.92
CA TYR A 494 -2.00 -3.83 2.50
C TYR A 494 -3.01 -2.71 2.26
N SER A 495 -2.55 -1.71 1.51
CA SER A 495 -3.33 -0.52 1.14
C SER A 495 -4.21 -0.68 -0.10
N HIS A 496 -4.06 -1.77 -0.86
CA HIS A 496 -4.89 -2.09 -2.01
C HIS A 496 -5.99 -3.09 -1.63
N ALA A 497 -7.09 -3.14 -2.39
CA ALA A 497 -8.12 -4.16 -2.20
C ALA A 497 -7.47 -5.55 -2.31
N LEU A 498 -7.62 -6.38 -1.28
CA LEU A 498 -6.84 -7.61 -1.18
C LEU A 498 -7.09 -8.58 -2.33
N ASP A 499 -8.28 -8.58 -2.93
CA ASP A 499 -8.61 -9.40 -4.11
C ASP A 499 -7.98 -8.91 -5.42
N SER A 500 -7.51 -7.66 -5.45
CA SER A 500 -6.66 -7.16 -6.54
C SER A 500 -5.18 -7.45 -6.33
N VAL A 501 -4.78 -7.70 -5.09
CA VAL A 501 -3.38 -7.97 -4.72
C VAL A 501 -3.10 -9.46 -4.70
N PHE A 502 -4.03 -10.25 -4.17
CA PHE A 502 -3.85 -11.66 -3.86
C PHE A 502 -4.92 -12.54 -4.50
N GLN A 503 -4.50 -13.74 -4.84
CA GLN A 503 -5.36 -14.82 -5.31
C GLN A 503 -5.01 -16.11 -4.57
N ALA A 504 -5.93 -17.08 -4.60
CA ALA A 504 -5.56 -18.45 -4.31
C ALA A 504 -4.56 -18.95 -5.39
N PRO A 505 -3.59 -19.81 -5.04
CA PRO A 505 -2.66 -20.36 -6.00
C PRO A 505 -3.36 -20.99 -7.21
N SER A 506 -2.97 -20.59 -8.42
CA SER A 506 -3.66 -21.03 -9.64
C SER A 506 -3.45 -22.51 -9.96
N ASN A 507 -2.42 -23.13 -9.39
CA ASN A 507 -1.96 -24.47 -9.70
C ASN A 507 -2.04 -25.34 -8.45
N HIS A 508 -2.40 -26.62 -8.59
CA HIS A 508 -2.30 -27.59 -7.49
C HIS A 508 -0.85 -27.83 -7.03
N ARG A 509 0.13 -27.46 -7.86
CA ARG A 509 1.53 -27.32 -7.44
C ARG A 509 1.65 -26.03 -6.63
N GLY A 510 1.97 -26.15 -5.35
CA GLY A 510 2.16 -25.02 -4.46
C GLY A 510 1.05 -24.82 -3.42
N LEU A 511 0.18 -25.81 -3.16
CA LEU A 511 -0.65 -25.82 -1.95
C LEU A 511 0.24 -26.00 -0.72
N ARG A 512 0.55 -24.89 -0.04
CA ARG A 512 1.38 -24.85 1.17
C ARG A 512 0.48 -24.64 2.38
N GLY A 513 0.45 -25.63 3.26
CA GLY A 513 -0.23 -25.55 4.56
C GLY A 513 -1.73 -25.33 4.55
N GLN A 514 -2.26 -24.80 5.66
CA GLN A 514 -3.69 -24.64 5.89
C GLN A 514 -4.25 -23.41 5.17
N LEU A 515 -3.48 -22.32 5.13
CA LEU A 515 -3.82 -21.08 4.42
C LEU A 515 -2.71 -20.77 3.43
N ASN A 516 -3.06 -20.34 2.22
CA ASN A 516 -2.09 -20.03 1.17
C ASN A 516 -2.62 -18.99 0.18
N LEU A 517 -1.84 -17.94 -0.06
CA LEU A 517 -2.11 -16.89 -1.04
C LEU A 517 -0.85 -16.58 -1.83
N GLU A 518 -1.06 -16.14 -3.06
CA GLU A 518 -0.02 -15.55 -3.90
C GLU A 518 -0.51 -14.23 -4.51
N SER A 519 0.40 -13.35 -4.87
CA SER A 519 0.03 -12.11 -5.56
C SER A 519 -0.59 -12.39 -6.93
N VAL A 520 -1.60 -11.62 -7.32
CA VAL A 520 -2.24 -11.70 -8.65
C VAL A 520 -1.17 -11.51 -9.74
N GLY A 521 -1.18 -12.39 -10.75
CA GLY A 521 -0.22 -12.38 -11.86
C GLY A 521 0.90 -13.43 -11.75
N ALA A 522 1.04 -14.12 -10.62
CA ALA A 522 2.07 -15.15 -10.36
C ALA A 522 2.06 -16.36 -11.32
N GLY A 523 1.03 -16.54 -12.15
CA GLY A 523 0.84 -17.75 -12.95
C GLY A 523 0.97 -17.59 -14.46
N HIS A 524 1.20 -16.39 -15.00
CA HIS A 524 0.90 -16.08 -16.41
C HIS A 524 2.02 -15.39 -17.19
N GLY A 525 3.29 -15.80 -17.07
CA GLY A 525 4.34 -15.64 -18.11
C GLY A 525 4.65 -14.22 -18.63
N HIS A 526 4.00 -13.19 -18.10
CA HIS A 526 4.16 -11.79 -18.40
C HIS A 526 4.69 -11.13 -17.13
N GLU A 527 5.86 -10.49 -17.25
CA GLU A 527 6.55 -9.65 -16.25
C GLU A 527 5.89 -9.66 -14.85
N GLU A 528 6.17 -10.71 -14.07
CA GLU A 528 5.70 -10.88 -12.69
C GLU A 528 6.34 -9.81 -11.81
N ARG A 529 5.71 -8.64 -11.73
CA ARG A 529 6.15 -7.55 -10.85
C ARG A 529 5.69 -7.86 -9.43
N ASN A 530 6.64 -7.92 -8.50
CA ASN A 530 6.40 -8.02 -7.05
C ASN A 530 5.65 -9.28 -6.61
N LEU A 531 6.19 -10.45 -6.96
CA LEU A 531 5.64 -11.72 -6.48
C LEU A 531 5.74 -11.81 -4.95
N ILE A 532 4.59 -12.01 -4.30
CA ILE A 532 4.45 -12.22 -2.86
C ILE A 532 3.76 -13.56 -2.63
N LEU A 533 4.36 -14.43 -1.81
CA LEU A 533 3.81 -15.71 -1.39
C LEU A 533 3.57 -15.68 0.12
N LEU A 534 2.35 -16.02 0.55
CA LEU A 534 1.95 -16.05 1.95
C LEU A 534 1.35 -17.40 2.29
N TRP A 535 1.78 -18.04 3.38
CA TRP A 535 1.08 -19.24 3.85
C TRP A 535 1.19 -19.44 5.36
N VAL A 536 0.27 -20.24 5.89
CA VAL A 536 0.28 -20.72 7.28
C VAL A 536 0.44 -22.23 7.28
N TYR A 537 1.42 -22.74 8.03
CA TYR A 537 1.60 -24.17 8.33
C TYR A 537 1.71 -24.42 9.83
N GLY A 538 0.63 -24.90 10.45
CA GLY A 538 0.59 -25.10 11.89
C GLY A 538 0.81 -23.76 12.62
N ASN A 539 1.75 -23.72 13.56
CA ASN A 539 2.11 -22.48 14.27
C ASN A 539 3.04 -21.52 13.50
N ILE A 540 3.26 -21.72 12.20
CA ILE A 540 4.13 -20.85 11.40
C ILE A 540 3.31 -20.08 10.38
N PHE A 541 3.54 -18.76 10.33
CA PHE A 541 3.20 -17.89 9.21
C PHE A 541 4.47 -17.55 8.42
N VAL A 542 4.42 -17.68 7.09
CA VAL A 542 5.54 -17.37 6.20
C VAL A 542 5.11 -16.34 5.15
N ARG A 543 6.01 -15.39 4.87
CA ARG A 543 5.95 -14.45 3.76
C ARG A 543 7.25 -14.45 2.97
N LEU A 544 7.16 -14.69 1.66
CA LEU A 544 8.25 -14.47 0.71
C LEU A 544 7.89 -13.32 -0.22
N ALA A 545 8.81 -12.39 -0.45
CA ALA A 545 8.60 -11.29 -1.39
C ALA A 545 9.89 -10.90 -2.10
N HIS A 546 9.79 -10.47 -3.36
CA HIS A 546 10.91 -9.85 -4.06
C HIS A 546 11.33 -8.51 -3.41
N ARG A 547 12.63 -8.23 -3.43
CA ARG A 547 13.20 -6.92 -3.12
C ARG A 547 12.91 -5.97 -4.28
N LEU A 548 12.29 -4.83 -4.00
CA LEU A 548 11.86 -3.85 -5.02
C LEU A 548 13.06 -3.39 -5.89
N GLY A 549 12.89 -3.37 -7.22
CA GLY A 549 13.77 -2.62 -8.13
C GLY A 549 14.67 -3.39 -9.12
N GLY A 550 14.61 -4.72 -9.18
CA GLY A 550 15.40 -5.54 -10.14
C GLY A 550 14.60 -6.06 -11.34
N PRO A 551 15.20 -6.24 -12.54
CA PRO A 551 14.55 -6.88 -13.68
C PRO A 551 14.21 -8.35 -13.37
N HIS A 552 12.92 -8.67 -13.44
CA HIS A 552 12.33 -9.92 -12.94
C HIS A 552 12.67 -11.13 -13.82
N ARG A 553 13.65 -11.93 -13.39
CA ARG A 553 13.96 -13.24 -14.01
C ARG A 553 13.72 -14.44 -13.08
N ASN A 554 13.28 -14.19 -11.84
CA ASN A 554 13.37 -15.16 -10.75
C ASN A 554 12.03 -15.68 -10.20
N GLY A 555 10.89 -15.41 -10.86
CA GLY A 555 9.57 -15.88 -10.39
C GLY A 555 9.51 -17.40 -10.14
N ARG A 556 10.20 -18.19 -10.97
CA ARG A 556 10.35 -19.63 -10.73
C ARG A 556 11.15 -19.95 -9.46
N ARG A 557 12.26 -19.24 -9.22
CA ARG A 557 13.16 -19.51 -8.08
C ARG A 557 12.50 -19.22 -6.74
N ILE A 558 11.65 -18.19 -6.65
CA ILE A 558 10.89 -17.90 -5.41
C ILE A 558 9.84 -18.97 -5.12
N HIS A 559 9.19 -19.53 -6.15
CA HIS A 559 8.30 -20.68 -5.97
C HIS A 559 9.06 -21.95 -5.57
N ASP A 560 10.21 -22.24 -6.20
CA ASP A 560 11.07 -23.37 -5.83
C ASP A 560 11.55 -23.24 -4.38
N LEU A 561 11.97 -22.04 -3.96
CA LEU A 561 12.34 -21.74 -2.56
C LEU A 561 11.16 -21.94 -1.60
N ALA A 562 9.96 -21.48 -1.98
CA ALA A 562 8.76 -21.64 -1.16
C ALA A 562 8.37 -23.12 -0.98
N ASP A 563 8.53 -23.93 -2.03
CA ASP A 563 8.25 -25.36 -2.00
C ASP A 563 9.26 -26.11 -1.13
N GLU A 564 10.56 -25.86 -1.30
CA GLU A 564 11.62 -26.45 -0.47
C GLU A 564 11.45 -26.06 1.02
N LEU A 565 11.16 -24.79 1.30
CA LEU A 565 10.93 -24.31 2.68
C LEU A 565 9.68 -24.96 3.28
N HIS A 566 8.59 -25.06 2.51
CA HIS A 566 7.37 -25.71 2.98
C HIS A 566 7.60 -27.21 3.26
N GLU A 567 8.28 -27.91 2.36
CA GLU A 567 8.62 -29.32 2.54
C GLU A 567 9.47 -29.52 3.80
N TYR A 568 10.49 -28.67 3.99
CA TYR A 568 11.35 -28.68 5.17
C TYR A 568 10.55 -28.48 6.48
N ILE A 569 9.67 -27.48 6.52
CA ILE A 569 8.76 -27.23 7.66
C ILE A 569 7.86 -28.44 7.91
N SER A 570 7.22 -28.97 6.86
CA SER A 570 6.23 -30.05 6.98
C SER A 570 6.82 -31.36 7.48
N LYS A 571 8.05 -31.69 7.06
CA LYS A 571 8.83 -32.85 7.52
C LYS A 571 9.29 -32.70 8.97
N GLY A 572 9.66 -31.49 9.37
CA GLY A 572 10.07 -31.19 10.75
C GLY A 572 8.92 -31.08 11.74
N ALA A 573 7.69 -30.85 11.29
CA ALA A 573 6.56 -30.59 12.16
C ALA A 573 6.13 -31.80 13.01
N LYS A 574 5.71 -31.52 14.24
CA LYS A 574 5.28 -32.48 15.26
C LYS A 574 3.84 -32.17 15.71
N PRO A 575 3.10 -33.16 16.24
CA PRO A 575 1.82 -32.90 16.90
C PRO A 575 1.98 -31.85 18.01
N ILE A 576 0.95 -31.01 18.22
CA ILE A 576 1.00 -29.92 19.21
C ILE A 576 1.36 -30.39 20.63
N ASP A 577 0.85 -31.55 21.05
CA ASP A 577 1.08 -32.13 22.37
C ASP A 577 2.36 -32.99 22.44
N SER A 578 3.20 -32.97 21.42
CA SER A 578 4.42 -33.74 21.40
C SER A 578 5.49 -33.10 22.28
N ASN A 579 5.98 -33.85 23.27
CA ASN A 579 7.18 -33.50 24.04
C ASN A 579 8.47 -33.46 23.18
N GLU A 580 8.37 -33.80 21.89
CA GLU A 580 9.49 -33.72 20.94
C GLU A 580 9.71 -32.32 20.37
N VAL A 581 8.80 -31.36 20.61
CA VAL A 581 8.99 -29.97 20.15
C VAL A 581 10.16 -29.35 20.92
N THR A 582 11.21 -29.00 20.20
CA THR A 582 12.42 -28.39 20.72
C THR A 582 12.18 -26.90 20.91
N VAL A 583 12.21 -26.46 22.17
CA VAL A 583 12.08 -25.07 22.64
C VAL A 583 13.29 -24.71 23.52
N PRO A 584 13.62 -23.42 23.72
CA PRO A 584 14.65 -23.03 24.68
C PRO A 584 14.31 -23.55 26.09
N LYS A 585 15.27 -24.22 26.72
CA LYS A 585 15.11 -24.75 28.07
C LYS A 585 15.72 -23.77 29.07
N ILE A 586 14.85 -22.98 29.68
CA ILE A 586 15.22 -21.99 30.69
C ILE A 586 15.37 -22.71 32.03
N ARG A 587 16.61 -22.90 32.49
CA ARG A 587 16.94 -23.67 33.70
C ARG A 587 16.71 -22.87 34.97
N ARG A 588 17.16 -21.62 34.98
CA ARG A 588 17.04 -20.72 36.13
C ARG A 588 17.01 -19.27 35.67
N ILE A 589 16.14 -18.48 36.29
CA ILE A 589 16.23 -17.02 36.28
C ILE A 589 16.40 -16.60 37.73
N SER A 590 17.44 -15.84 38.02
CA SER A 590 17.70 -15.31 39.36
C SER A 590 18.07 -13.84 39.25
N GLY A 591 17.25 -13.00 39.84
CA GLY A 591 17.54 -11.59 40.07
C GLY A 591 17.90 -11.33 41.54
N PRO A 592 17.82 -10.07 41.99
CA PRO A 592 18.05 -9.70 43.39
C PRO A 592 17.05 -10.42 44.32
N GLU A 593 17.50 -10.79 45.53
CA GLU A 593 16.66 -11.48 46.53
C GLU A 593 15.64 -10.55 47.23
N GLY A 594 15.76 -9.24 47.01
CA GLY A 594 14.92 -8.21 47.61
C GLY A 594 14.61 -7.07 46.65
N PRO A 595 13.92 -6.01 47.14
CA PRO A 595 13.68 -4.83 46.35
C PRO A 595 15.00 -4.14 45.96
N VAL A 596 15.00 -3.51 44.80
CA VAL A 596 16.11 -2.71 44.26
C VAL A 596 15.83 -1.24 44.59
N ALA A 597 16.81 -0.46 45.03
CA ALA A 597 16.60 0.96 45.22
C ALA A 597 16.51 1.72 43.87
N VAL A 598 15.75 2.82 43.82
CA VAL A 598 15.84 3.77 42.69
C VAL A 598 17.29 4.26 42.56
N GLY A 599 17.84 4.20 41.36
CA GLY A 599 19.23 4.56 41.10
C GLY A 599 20.23 3.41 41.23
N GLU A 600 19.82 2.25 41.74
CA GLU A 600 20.69 1.08 41.88
C GLU A 600 20.70 0.25 40.59
N THR A 601 21.89 -0.26 40.22
CA THR A 601 22.02 -1.26 39.17
C THR A 601 21.99 -2.66 39.77
N PHE A 602 21.28 -3.59 39.14
CA PHE A 602 21.23 -4.98 39.54
C PHE A 602 21.46 -5.90 38.34
N ILE A 603 21.79 -7.17 38.60
CA ILE A 603 22.02 -8.16 37.56
C ILE A 603 20.98 -9.27 37.70
N VAL A 604 20.39 -9.66 36.57
CA VAL A 604 19.59 -10.86 36.44
C VAL A 604 20.40 -11.89 35.66
N HIS A 605 20.62 -13.05 36.27
CA HIS A 605 21.23 -14.20 35.61
C HIS A 605 20.14 -15.09 35.04
N VAL A 606 20.28 -15.44 33.76
CA VAL A 606 19.43 -16.41 33.07
C VAL A 606 20.29 -17.56 32.57
N SER A 607 20.06 -18.74 33.12
CA SER A 607 20.70 -19.98 32.69
C SER A 607 19.82 -20.70 31.67
N LEU A 608 20.38 -20.90 30.48
CA LEU A 608 19.75 -21.61 29.36
C LEU A 608 20.52 -22.89 29.05
N GLU A 609 19.82 -23.93 28.61
CA GLU A 609 20.45 -25.10 28.00
C GLU A 609 20.47 -24.94 26.48
N GLY A 610 21.66 -24.85 25.91
CA GLY A 610 21.86 -24.61 24.46
C GLY A 610 21.99 -23.13 24.11
N LYS A 611 22.05 -22.84 22.81
CA LYS A 611 22.08 -21.46 22.30
C LYS A 611 20.66 -21.01 21.97
N SER A 612 20.41 -19.71 22.10
CA SER A 612 19.13 -19.09 21.75
C SER A 612 19.32 -17.63 21.43
N TYR A 613 18.51 -17.09 20.53
CA TYR A 613 18.34 -15.65 20.38
C TYR A 613 17.58 -15.11 21.58
N THR A 614 17.94 -13.92 22.07
CA THR A 614 17.35 -13.36 23.29
C THR A 614 16.89 -11.93 23.05
N THR A 615 15.68 -11.64 23.52
CA THR A 615 15.08 -10.31 23.56
C THR A 615 14.51 -10.09 24.95
N VAL A 616 14.60 -8.86 25.46
CA VAL A 616 14.14 -8.52 26.81
C VAL A 616 13.24 -7.30 26.73
N ASP A 617 12.11 -7.36 27.42
CA ASP A 617 11.16 -6.26 27.54
C ASP A 617 10.85 -5.97 29.02
N CYS A 618 10.53 -4.72 29.34
CA CYS A 618 10.16 -4.28 30.69
C CYS A 618 8.79 -3.61 30.61
N LYS A 619 7.76 -4.22 31.21
CA LYS A 619 6.35 -3.86 30.97
C LYS A 619 5.98 -2.45 31.43
N VAL A 620 6.41 -2.07 32.63
CA VAL A 620 6.04 -0.80 33.27
C VAL A 620 7.14 0.23 33.09
N GLY A 621 8.41 -0.22 33.05
CA GLY A 621 9.55 0.66 32.90
C GLY A 621 10.16 1.19 34.19
N ASN A 622 9.78 0.60 35.32
CA ASN A 622 10.44 0.88 36.59
C ASN A 622 11.87 0.33 36.61
N VAL A 623 12.20 -0.60 35.70
CA VAL A 623 13.56 -1.07 35.44
C VAL A 623 13.96 -0.86 33.98
N VAL A 624 15.25 -0.62 33.74
CA VAL A 624 15.82 -0.38 32.39
C VAL A 624 16.92 -1.38 32.12
N LEU A 625 16.91 -2.02 30.94
CA LEU A 625 18.05 -2.80 30.50
C LEU A 625 19.21 -1.87 30.12
N MET A 626 20.33 -1.99 30.84
CA MET A 626 21.54 -1.21 30.58
C MET A 626 22.53 -1.96 29.69
N GLU A 627 22.68 -3.26 29.94
CA GLU A 627 23.68 -4.11 29.31
C GLU A 627 23.19 -5.56 29.29
N HIS A 628 23.58 -6.30 28.26
CA HIS A 628 23.28 -7.71 28.08
C HIS A 628 24.54 -8.43 27.60
N ASN A 629 24.94 -9.49 28.32
CA ASN A 629 26.00 -10.39 27.90
C ASN A 629 25.43 -11.80 27.72
N GLN A 630 25.18 -12.17 26.45
CA GLN A 630 24.58 -13.44 26.08
C GLN A 630 25.47 -14.64 26.44
N ALA A 631 26.80 -14.48 26.32
CA ALA A 631 27.75 -15.57 26.55
C ALA A 631 27.80 -15.97 28.03
N GLU A 632 27.65 -15.00 28.93
CA GLU A 632 27.62 -15.22 30.38
C GLU A 632 26.19 -15.39 30.92
N GLY A 633 25.17 -15.18 30.10
CA GLY A 633 23.77 -15.33 30.48
C GLY A 633 23.35 -14.34 31.56
N TYR A 634 23.81 -13.08 31.49
CA TYR A 634 23.36 -12.05 32.41
C TYR A 634 22.87 -10.78 31.72
N PHE A 635 21.96 -10.10 32.41
CA PHE A 635 21.32 -8.87 32.00
C PHE A 635 21.45 -7.87 33.15
N LYS A 636 22.09 -6.74 32.90
CA LYS A 636 22.27 -5.69 33.88
C LYS A 636 21.18 -4.65 33.70
N PHE A 637 20.46 -4.39 34.77
CA PHE A 637 19.37 -3.45 34.81
C PHE A 637 19.67 -2.29 35.76
N TYR A 638 18.89 -1.23 35.61
CA TYR A 638 18.89 -0.05 36.47
C TYR A 638 17.47 0.17 37.00
N GLY A 639 17.31 0.35 38.31
CA GLY A 639 16.04 0.75 38.91
C GLY A 639 15.75 2.22 38.62
N ALA A 640 14.89 2.52 37.65
CA ALA A 640 14.58 3.89 37.22
C ALA A 640 13.55 4.56 38.12
N ASN A 641 12.49 3.84 38.51
CA ASN A 641 11.35 4.39 39.26
C ASN A 641 10.91 3.44 40.37
N PRO A 642 10.33 3.95 41.47
CA PRO A 642 9.74 3.11 42.50
C PRO A 642 8.47 2.42 41.96
N GLY A 643 8.28 1.15 42.30
CA GLY A 643 7.14 0.34 41.87
C GLY A 643 7.52 -1.10 41.50
N SER A 644 6.52 -1.95 41.27
CA SER A 644 6.76 -3.27 40.67
C SER A 644 6.93 -3.13 39.16
N ASP A 645 7.86 -3.87 38.58
CA ASP A 645 7.98 -4.12 37.14
C ASP A 645 7.98 -5.61 36.85
N ILE A 646 7.66 -5.96 35.62
CA ILE A 646 7.78 -7.32 35.11
C ILE A 646 8.78 -7.27 33.95
N ILE A 647 9.92 -7.92 34.17
CA ILE A 647 10.93 -8.14 33.13
C ILE A 647 10.57 -9.42 32.38
N SER A 648 10.29 -9.29 31.09
CA SER A 648 9.94 -10.41 30.21
C SER A 648 11.17 -10.79 29.39
N PHE A 649 11.68 -12.00 29.59
CA PHE A 649 12.79 -12.56 28.84
C PHE A 649 12.24 -13.50 27.77
N HIS A 650 12.46 -13.16 26.51
CA HIS A 650 12.01 -13.89 25.34
C HIS A 650 13.21 -14.58 24.68
N PHE A 651 13.05 -15.86 24.38
CA PHE A 651 14.07 -16.70 23.79
C PHE A 651 13.52 -17.37 22.54
N ALA A 652 14.31 -17.42 21.47
CA ALA A 652 14.05 -18.28 20.32
C ALA A 652 15.15 -19.33 20.23
N HIS A 653 14.76 -20.60 20.08
CA HIS A 653 15.74 -21.69 19.97
C HIS A 653 16.63 -21.46 18.75
N ASP A 654 17.95 -21.58 18.87
CA ASP A 654 18.90 -21.23 17.78
C ASP A 654 18.60 -21.94 16.44
N ARG A 655 18.20 -23.22 16.51
CA ARG A 655 17.87 -24.04 15.34
C ARG A 655 16.42 -23.95 14.89
N THR A 656 15.47 -24.28 15.79
CA THR A 656 14.05 -24.40 15.43
C THR A 656 13.31 -23.08 15.49
N LEU A 657 13.92 -22.05 16.10
CA LEU A 657 13.35 -20.73 16.33
C LEU A 657 12.06 -20.73 17.17
N ASN A 658 11.68 -21.88 17.75
CA ASN A 658 10.52 -21.95 18.62
C ASN A 658 10.70 -21.02 19.82
N PRO A 659 9.68 -20.23 20.18
CA PRO A 659 9.75 -19.28 21.27
C PRO A 659 9.62 -19.98 22.63
N ALA A 660 10.29 -19.43 23.63
CA ALA A 660 9.98 -19.62 25.04
C ALA A 660 10.20 -18.29 25.76
N PHE A 661 9.40 -18.03 26.79
CA PHE A 661 9.60 -16.84 27.60
C PHE A 661 9.43 -17.12 29.09
N ARG A 662 9.97 -16.21 29.88
CA ARG A 662 9.80 -16.17 31.34
C ARG A 662 9.73 -14.73 31.79
N GLU A 663 8.94 -14.53 32.83
CA GLU A 663 8.80 -13.24 33.49
C GLU A 663 9.48 -13.29 34.85
N LEU A 664 10.08 -12.17 35.23
CA LEU A 664 10.62 -11.93 36.56
C LEU A 664 10.02 -10.62 37.08
N GLU A 665 9.26 -10.71 38.18
CA GLU A 665 8.80 -9.52 38.86
C GLU A 665 9.95 -8.92 39.69
N ILE A 666 10.22 -7.64 39.50
CA ILE A 666 11.18 -6.86 40.28
C ILE A 666 10.42 -5.74 40.98
N ARG A 667 10.70 -5.55 42.26
CA ARG A 667 10.19 -4.40 43.00
C ARG A 667 11.28 -3.38 43.19
N VAL A 668 11.03 -2.14 42.78
CA VAL A 668 11.91 -1.00 43.02
C VAL A 668 11.33 -0.15 44.16
N THR A 669 12.17 0.26 45.12
CA THR A 669 11.78 1.08 46.28
C THR A 669 12.49 2.42 46.27
N GLU A 670 11.86 3.44 46.84
CA GLU A 670 12.52 4.73 47.09
C GLU A 670 13.76 4.54 47.99
N THR A 671 14.79 5.35 47.77
CA THR A 671 16.05 5.34 48.56
C THR A 671 15.90 5.93 49.94
#